data_AF-A0A8J6C9F3-F1
#
_entry.id   AF-A0A8J6C9F3-F1
#
_cell.length_a   1.000
_cell.length_b   1.000
_cell.length_c   1.000
_cell.angle_alpha   90.00
_cell.angle_beta   90.00
_cell.angle_gamma   90.00
#
_symmetry.space_group_name_H-M   'P 1'
#
loop_
_entity.id
_entity.type
_entity.pdbx_description
1 polymer ?
#
loop_
_entity_poly.entity_id
_entity_poly.type
_entity_poly.pdbx_seq_one_letter_code
_entity_poly.pdbx_strand_id
1 'polypeptide(L)'
;MAGRAARLALSWLTLVAAARPASSFAARGARQTVGRARINPPLARPRCTAAPPPPARTAGAQGYVAPAHLRTWAPFTYATPKERRAAAREFARGLSARQGRAPEDTLPSLPPVRLALLGGPSSGKGTLAPMISAAFRTRVLGVGQLLRGEIRARSPRASLAAEAMAAGALLPDWLVIELLEGRIACSDDGLALGWLLDGFPRTLSQARATLSAEHASLRPDCVLVVDRPDELVKEFALGRMADAATGATYHPTYAPAPRDIEQRLVWRVDDTPAVVEARLRDHRESIEPIVGAYECAGIPVLRLDNARSELRTFAEAAAFVERVGDAKLAQMGGREAFRARVFGGGGGGGGGASSGASIADADVEPICLLDEGEDECMRRYASMRASSAASAAVRARSGGAPTAGPMGASRGLEPLLEAVRRCNLADRSQYMPVLVDDITVGYASVAFVEQICAHFASGGRGFELVPRSAADAAGRGSSPGGAGGAPLGGVALRLAPGVVGLDERTAAVGALVAELVADGAIAPSSVRAELQDVWPVGGRQTAPAGQPVLRIERGAMVHFGVPSYGVHVNGYVLDAHSGRPAAVWLARRSMSKATYPGLLDQMVAGGQPAELSFDENMRKECAEEASLPPDAVGAARGAGVVSYCYSTRKGLSTKALAVYDLCMPADLEPVNADGEVDEFVLLSVDDALQSVRERLPLWKPNAALVMVDFAVRHGFVTPDEAGYEQLVRGLRAGMEPV
;
A
#
# COMPACT_ATOMS: atom_id res chain seq x y z
N MET A 1 -41.59 34.04 -38.95
CA MET A 1 -42.25 32.89 -38.30
C MET A 1 -41.16 31.93 -37.84
N ALA A 2 -41.25 31.51 -36.56
CA ALA A 2 -40.65 30.36 -35.84
C ALA A 2 -39.35 29.70 -36.37
N GLY A 3 -38.34 29.37 -35.56
CA GLY A 3 -38.27 29.32 -34.11
C GLY A 3 -36.94 28.69 -33.66
N ARG A 4 -36.16 29.50 -32.95
CA ARG A 4 -35.36 29.20 -31.74
C ARG A 4 -34.50 27.92 -31.71
N ALA A 5 -33.28 28.06 -32.24
CA ALA A 5 -32.08 27.52 -31.61
C ALA A 5 -31.18 28.71 -31.19
N ALA A 6 -30.52 28.58 -30.04
CA ALA A 6 -29.50 29.47 -29.49
C ALA A 6 -29.91 30.90 -29.09
N ARG A 7 -29.95 31.15 -27.77
CA ARG A 7 -29.43 32.34 -27.04
C ARG A 7 -29.98 32.34 -25.62
N LEU A 8 -29.11 32.26 -24.62
CA LEU A 8 -28.88 33.35 -23.66
C LEU A 8 -27.83 32.93 -22.63
N ALA A 9 -26.69 33.61 -22.73
CA ALA A 9 -25.75 33.79 -21.64
C ALA A 9 -26.15 35.04 -20.84
N LEU A 10 -25.69 35.09 -19.58
CA LEU A 10 -25.67 36.21 -18.63
C LEU A 10 -26.99 36.65 -17.95
N SER A 11 -27.03 36.47 -16.63
CA SER A 11 -27.41 37.53 -15.68
C SER A 11 -26.58 37.40 -14.39
N TRP A 12 -26.12 38.55 -13.93
CA TRP A 12 -25.12 38.81 -12.90
C TRP A 12 -25.67 38.85 -11.46
N LEU A 13 -24.73 38.71 -10.52
CA LEU A 13 -24.68 39.17 -9.13
C LEU A 13 -25.66 40.28 -8.70
N THR A 14 -26.33 40.08 -7.56
CA THR A 14 -26.53 41.11 -6.51
C THR A 14 -27.11 40.51 -5.23
N LEU A 15 -26.37 40.57 -4.12
CA LEU A 15 -26.88 41.01 -2.80
C LEU A 15 -25.71 41.15 -1.81
N VAL A 16 -25.24 42.40 -1.70
CA VAL A 16 -24.35 42.90 -0.65
C VAL A 16 -25.20 43.60 0.42
N ALA A 17 -24.93 43.25 1.68
CA ALA A 17 -24.93 44.05 2.92
C ALA A 17 -26.03 45.08 3.23
N ALA A 18 -26.59 44.93 4.43
CA ALA A 18 -26.85 45.97 5.44
C ALA A 18 -27.15 45.23 6.78
N ALA A 19 -26.70 45.58 7.99
CA ALA A 19 -26.18 46.83 8.53
C ALA A 19 -25.26 46.58 9.76
N ARG A 20 -24.41 47.56 10.07
CA ARG A 20 -23.44 47.65 11.18
C ARG A 20 -24.10 48.24 12.48
N PRO A 21 -23.39 48.87 13.44
CA PRO A 21 -22.85 48.29 14.70
C PRO A 21 -23.25 49.10 15.97
N ALA A 22 -22.81 48.71 17.17
CA ALA A 22 -22.58 49.57 18.36
C ALA A 22 -22.08 48.70 19.54
N SER A 23 -20.79 48.72 19.92
CA SER A 23 -20.08 49.68 20.79
C SER A 23 -20.32 49.49 22.30
N SER A 24 -19.24 49.06 22.98
CA SER A 24 -18.73 49.46 24.31
C SER A 24 -19.70 49.58 25.50
N PHE A 25 -19.41 48.86 26.58
CA PHE A 25 -19.28 49.48 27.91
C PHE A 25 -18.39 48.65 28.85
N ALA A 26 -17.69 49.37 29.71
CA ALA A 26 -16.55 48.91 30.48
C ALA A 26 -16.90 48.53 31.93
N ALA A 27 -16.02 47.69 32.48
CA ALA A 27 -15.40 47.82 33.80
C ALA A 27 -16.14 47.37 35.10
N ARG A 28 -15.27 46.85 35.99
CA ARG A 28 -15.35 46.68 37.46
C ARG A 28 -16.22 45.50 37.90
N GLY A 29 -15.76 44.52 38.68
CA GLY A 29 -14.68 44.49 39.66
C GLY A 29 -15.30 44.32 41.04
N ALA A 30 -15.16 43.15 41.66
CA ALA A 30 -15.15 42.99 43.12
C ALA A 30 -14.76 41.56 43.51
N ARG A 31 -13.59 41.44 44.13
CA ARG A 31 -13.24 40.36 45.05
C ARG A 31 -14.16 40.45 46.27
N GLN A 32 -14.59 39.32 46.81
CA GLN A 32 -14.64 39.14 48.26
C GLN A 32 -14.34 37.69 48.63
N THR A 33 -13.54 37.59 49.69
CA THR A 33 -12.82 36.43 50.20
C THR A 33 -13.36 36.02 51.57
N VAL A 34 -12.98 34.81 52.00
CA VAL A 34 -12.93 34.30 53.40
C VAL A 34 -14.27 33.78 53.96
N GLY A 35 -14.39 32.61 54.58
CA GLY A 35 -13.39 31.59 54.91
C GLY A 35 -13.97 30.39 55.69
N ARG A 36 -13.09 29.39 55.83
CA ARG A 36 -12.97 28.29 56.81
C ARG A 36 -14.15 27.99 57.75
N ALA A 37 -14.56 26.71 57.78
CA ALA A 37 -14.17 25.76 58.83
C ALA A 37 -14.60 24.31 58.47
N ARG A 38 -13.68 23.35 58.66
CA ARG A 38 -13.94 21.90 58.68
C ARG A 38 -14.12 21.46 60.12
N ILE A 39 -15.16 20.69 60.43
CA ILE A 39 -15.20 19.71 61.52
C ILE A 39 -15.99 18.48 61.02
N ASN A 40 -15.62 17.30 61.51
CA ASN A 40 -15.60 15.97 60.88
C ASN A 40 -16.86 15.08 61.21
N PRO A 41 -16.91 13.77 60.86
CA PRO A 41 -18.10 12.93 60.48
C PRO A 41 -18.85 12.32 61.70
N PRO A 42 -19.75 11.28 61.64
CA PRO A 42 -20.16 10.37 60.55
C PRO A 42 -21.68 10.08 60.43
N LEU A 43 -22.10 9.30 59.40
CA LEU A 43 -22.91 8.07 59.50
C LEU A 43 -23.52 7.65 58.14
N ALA A 44 -23.63 6.34 57.96
CA ALA A 44 -23.99 5.67 56.71
C ALA A 44 -25.49 5.36 56.58
N ARG A 45 -25.98 5.55 55.34
CA ARG A 45 -27.07 4.86 54.56
C ARG A 45 -28.53 4.90 55.07
N PRO A 46 -29.49 5.06 54.13
CA PRO A 46 -30.16 3.87 53.58
C PRO A 46 -30.39 3.88 52.05
N ARG A 47 -30.99 2.77 51.59
CA ARG A 47 -30.97 2.11 50.27
C ARG A 47 -31.78 2.78 49.15
N CYS A 48 -31.37 2.44 47.92
CA CYS A 48 -32.01 2.69 46.63
C CYS A 48 -33.43 2.11 46.51
N THR A 49 -34.31 2.87 45.86
CA THR A 49 -35.49 2.38 45.11
C THR A 49 -35.43 2.95 43.69
N ALA A 50 -35.57 2.08 42.70
CA ALA A 50 -35.41 2.37 41.27
C ALA A 50 -36.48 3.33 40.73
N ALA A 51 -36.07 4.23 39.83
CA ALA A 51 -36.95 5.11 39.06
C ALA A 51 -37.44 4.40 37.76
N PRO A 52 -38.65 4.71 37.26
CA PRO A 52 -39.29 4.00 36.15
C PRO A 52 -38.71 4.38 34.77
N PRO A 53 -38.84 3.51 33.75
CA PRO A 53 -38.32 3.77 32.41
C PRO A 53 -39.16 4.83 31.65
N PRO A 54 -38.54 5.56 30.70
CA PRO A 54 -39.21 6.59 29.91
C PRO A 54 -40.19 6.00 28.87
N PRO A 55 -41.19 6.80 28.43
CA PRO A 55 -42.32 6.31 27.64
C PRO A 55 -41.96 6.05 26.17
N ALA A 56 -42.73 5.13 25.59
CA ALA A 56 -42.59 4.61 24.24
C ALA A 56 -42.77 5.67 23.13
N ARG A 57 -41.83 5.69 22.17
CA ARG A 57 -42.02 6.31 20.86
C ARG A 57 -42.74 5.33 19.94
N THR A 58 -43.92 5.68 19.46
CA THR A 58 -44.61 4.97 18.37
C THR A 58 -44.38 5.65 17.02
N ALA A 59 -44.06 4.80 16.04
CA ALA A 59 -44.30 4.89 14.60
C ALA A 59 -43.50 5.91 13.76
N GLY A 60 -42.55 5.38 12.98
CA GLY A 60 -41.86 6.13 11.92
C GLY A 60 -40.65 5.44 11.26
N ALA A 61 -40.44 4.14 11.46
CA ALA A 61 -39.54 3.33 10.62
C ALA A 61 -39.98 1.87 10.77
N GLN A 62 -40.73 1.35 9.78
CA GLN A 62 -40.98 -0.08 9.70
C GLN A 62 -39.65 -0.75 9.34
N GLY A 63 -38.93 -1.21 10.36
CA GLY A 63 -37.90 -2.21 10.17
C GLY A 63 -38.54 -3.44 9.53
N TYR A 64 -37.96 -3.92 8.44
CA TYR A 64 -38.35 -5.16 7.81
C TYR A 64 -38.35 -6.29 8.87
N VAL A 65 -39.50 -6.91 9.10
CA VAL A 65 -39.62 -8.12 9.92
C VAL A 65 -39.95 -9.27 8.97
N ALA A 66 -38.97 -10.13 8.73
CA ALA A 66 -39.12 -11.30 7.89
C ALA A 66 -40.28 -12.20 8.38
N PRO A 67 -41.14 -12.71 7.49
CA PRO A 67 -42.27 -13.56 7.85
C PRO A 67 -41.86 -14.86 8.56
N ALA A 68 -42.77 -15.41 9.38
CA ALA A 68 -42.49 -16.49 10.34
C ALA A 68 -41.92 -17.78 9.74
N HIS A 69 -42.11 -18.05 8.45
CA HIS A 69 -41.53 -19.21 7.76
C HIS A 69 -40.04 -19.02 7.40
N LEU A 70 -39.49 -17.81 7.54
CA LEU A 70 -38.06 -17.52 7.45
C LEU A 70 -37.35 -17.62 8.82
N ARG A 71 -38.09 -17.88 9.91
CA ARG A 71 -37.55 -17.95 11.29
C ARG A 71 -36.97 -19.32 11.68
N THR A 72 -36.86 -20.27 10.75
CA THR A 72 -36.31 -21.62 11.03
C THR A 72 -34.82 -21.78 10.72
N TRP A 73 -34.14 -20.72 10.28
CA TRP A 73 -32.71 -20.77 10.02
C TRP A 73 -31.97 -20.14 11.21
N ALA A 74 -31.29 -20.98 12.00
CA ALA A 74 -30.48 -20.60 13.16
C ALA A 74 -29.52 -19.42 12.84
N PRO A 75 -29.08 -18.63 13.86
CA PRO A 75 -28.28 -17.43 13.62
C PRO A 75 -26.98 -17.76 12.89
N PHE A 76 -26.86 -17.23 11.68
CA PHE A 76 -25.69 -17.32 10.83
C PHE A 76 -24.55 -16.46 11.37
N THR A 77 -23.42 -17.08 11.69
CA THR A 77 -22.17 -16.36 11.96
C THR A 77 -21.28 -16.42 10.73
N TYR A 78 -21.26 -15.34 9.95
CA TYR A 78 -20.27 -15.16 8.90
C TYR A 78 -18.90 -14.94 9.53
N ALA A 79 -17.89 -15.59 8.97
CA ALA A 79 -16.52 -15.44 9.44
C ALA A 79 -15.99 -14.05 9.11
N THR A 80 -15.39 -13.42 10.09
CA THR A 80 -14.65 -12.18 9.93
C THR A 80 -13.50 -12.37 8.93
N PRO A 81 -13.01 -11.29 8.28
CA PRO A 81 -11.81 -11.37 7.46
C PRO A 81 -10.61 -12.01 8.17
N LYS A 82 -10.49 -11.82 9.49
CA LYS A 82 -9.45 -12.43 10.32
C LYS A 82 -9.59 -13.95 10.40
N GLU A 83 -10.79 -14.44 10.69
CA GLU A 83 -11.08 -15.89 10.76
C GLU A 83 -10.87 -16.58 9.41
N ARG A 84 -11.26 -15.92 8.31
CA ARG A 84 -11.04 -16.43 6.94
C ARG A 84 -9.56 -16.57 6.62
N ARG A 85 -8.75 -15.56 6.96
CA ARG A 85 -7.29 -15.60 6.78
C ARG A 85 -6.65 -16.67 7.66
N ALA A 86 -7.09 -16.79 8.91
CA ALA A 86 -6.60 -17.81 9.83
C ALA A 86 -6.85 -19.22 9.30
N ALA A 87 -8.07 -19.50 8.84
CA ALA A 87 -8.44 -20.80 8.26
C ALA A 87 -7.58 -21.16 7.03
N ALA A 88 -7.34 -20.21 6.13
CA ALA A 88 -6.49 -20.45 4.95
C ALA A 88 -5.03 -20.73 5.32
N ARG A 89 -4.47 -19.97 6.28
CA ARG A 89 -3.09 -20.19 6.77
C ARG A 89 -2.95 -21.51 7.53
N GLU A 90 -3.94 -21.86 8.35
CA GLU A 90 -3.97 -23.13 9.07
C GLU A 90 -4.02 -24.31 8.10
N PHE A 91 -4.86 -24.23 7.06
CA PHE A 91 -4.90 -25.24 6.03
C PHE A 91 -3.55 -25.37 5.30
N ALA A 92 -2.93 -24.27 4.87
CA ALA A 92 -1.63 -24.29 4.18
C ALA A 92 -0.50 -24.90 5.03
N ARG A 93 -0.50 -24.62 6.35
CA ARG A 93 0.43 -25.25 7.31
C ARG A 93 0.15 -26.74 7.45
N GLY A 94 -1.12 -27.13 7.63
CA GLY A 94 -1.55 -28.52 7.73
C GLY A 94 -1.22 -29.33 6.49
N LEU A 95 -1.40 -28.77 5.30
CA LEU A 95 -1.03 -29.37 4.01
C LEU A 95 0.47 -29.66 3.94
N SER A 96 1.30 -28.73 4.38
CA SER A 96 2.76 -28.93 4.42
C SER A 96 3.16 -30.05 5.39
N ALA A 97 2.53 -30.11 6.56
CA ALA A 97 2.78 -31.14 7.57
C ALA A 97 2.32 -32.55 7.13
N ARG A 98 1.10 -32.67 6.58
CA ARG A 98 0.53 -33.95 6.10
C ARG A 98 1.36 -34.58 4.99
N GLN A 99 2.08 -33.77 4.23
CA GLN A 99 2.91 -34.22 3.13
C GLN A 99 4.38 -34.49 3.51
N GLY A 100 4.68 -34.56 4.81
CA GLY A 100 5.99 -34.96 5.32
C GLY A 100 7.12 -34.00 4.95
N ARG A 101 6.79 -32.71 4.77
CA ARG A 101 7.73 -31.68 4.31
C ARG A 101 8.63 -31.23 5.47
N ALA A 102 9.95 -31.26 5.25
CA ALA A 102 10.91 -30.61 6.13
C ALA A 102 10.78 -29.07 6.00
N PRO A 103 10.97 -28.30 7.08
CA PRO A 103 10.80 -26.84 7.07
C PRO A 103 11.61 -26.12 5.98
N GLU A 104 12.78 -26.67 5.61
CA GLU A 104 13.70 -26.15 4.59
C GLU A 104 13.29 -26.35 3.11
N ASP A 105 12.23 -27.12 2.81
CA ASP A 105 11.96 -27.56 1.43
C ASP A 105 11.24 -26.47 0.61
N THR A 106 11.91 -25.73 -0.29
CA THR A 106 11.34 -24.52 -0.94
C THR A 106 10.24 -24.76 -1.99
N LEU A 107 10.02 -26.01 -2.41
CA LEU A 107 8.99 -26.35 -3.39
C LEU A 107 7.57 -26.32 -2.81
N PRO A 108 6.55 -25.96 -3.60
CA PRO A 108 5.17 -26.10 -3.19
C PRO A 108 4.85 -27.58 -2.92
N SER A 109 4.07 -27.84 -1.87
CA SER A 109 3.69 -29.18 -1.44
C SER A 109 3.02 -29.98 -2.57
N LEU A 110 2.24 -29.29 -3.39
CA LEU A 110 1.54 -29.83 -4.54
C LEU A 110 2.04 -29.19 -5.84
N PRO A 111 1.95 -29.89 -6.98
CA PRO A 111 2.14 -29.26 -8.27
C PRO A 111 1.11 -28.14 -8.48
N PRO A 112 1.43 -27.11 -9.29
CA PRO A 112 0.53 -26.01 -9.59
C PRO A 112 -0.87 -26.49 -9.97
N VAL A 113 -1.90 -26.05 -9.23
CA VAL A 113 -3.30 -26.42 -9.48
C VAL A 113 -4.02 -25.29 -10.20
N ARG A 114 -4.75 -25.63 -11.26
CA ARG A 114 -5.58 -24.75 -12.06
C ARG A 114 -7.04 -25.07 -11.77
N LEU A 115 -7.84 -24.09 -11.37
CA LEU A 115 -9.23 -24.37 -11.03
C LEU A 115 -10.19 -23.31 -11.58
N ALA A 116 -11.41 -23.76 -11.88
CA ALA A 116 -12.54 -22.87 -12.18
C ALA A 116 -13.49 -22.84 -10.99
N LEU A 117 -13.83 -21.64 -10.53
CA LEU A 117 -14.79 -21.41 -9.45
C LEU A 117 -16.10 -20.85 -10.04
N LEU A 118 -17.12 -21.70 -10.10
CA LEU A 118 -18.42 -21.44 -10.67
C LEU A 118 -19.48 -21.23 -9.58
N GLY A 119 -20.60 -20.64 -9.95
CA GLY A 119 -21.75 -20.42 -9.06
C GLY A 119 -22.49 -19.14 -9.37
N GLY A 120 -23.71 -19.02 -8.86
CA GLY A 120 -24.60 -17.88 -9.11
C GLY A 120 -24.06 -16.54 -8.62
N PRO A 121 -24.64 -15.40 -9.04
CA PRO A 121 -24.31 -14.11 -8.44
C PRO A 121 -24.41 -14.18 -6.91
N SER A 122 -23.52 -13.52 -6.18
CA SER A 122 -23.55 -13.47 -4.71
C SER A 122 -23.54 -14.84 -3.98
N SER A 123 -23.15 -15.93 -4.64
CA SER A 123 -23.03 -17.26 -4.00
C SER A 123 -21.85 -17.39 -3.03
N GLY A 124 -20.99 -16.38 -2.94
CA GLY A 124 -19.83 -16.34 -2.03
C GLY A 124 -18.48 -16.67 -2.68
N LYS A 125 -18.42 -16.80 -4.01
CA LYS A 125 -17.16 -16.99 -4.76
C LYS A 125 -16.08 -15.97 -4.40
N GLY A 126 -16.43 -14.68 -4.33
CA GLY A 126 -15.48 -13.61 -3.97
C GLY A 126 -14.91 -13.73 -2.55
N THR A 127 -15.57 -14.50 -1.67
CA THR A 127 -15.06 -14.86 -0.35
C THR A 127 -14.17 -16.10 -0.39
N LEU A 128 -14.59 -17.13 -1.13
CA LEU A 128 -13.88 -18.42 -1.19
C LEU A 128 -12.61 -18.35 -2.06
N ALA A 129 -12.63 -17.61 -3.17
CA ALA A 129 -11.49 -17.51 -4.09
C ALA A 129 -10.20 -17.01 -3.42
N PRO A 130 -10.21 -15.91 -2.62
CA PRO A 130 -9.02 -15.49 -1.88
C PRO A 130 -8.54 -16.52 -0.85
N MET A 131 -9.47 -17.22 -0.17
CA MET A 131 -9.11 -18.24 0.82
C MET A 131 -8.42 -19.44 0.15
N ILE A 132 -8.98 -19.93 -0.95
CA ILE A 132 -8.40 -21.04 -1.76
C ILE A 132 -7.06 -20.60 -2.36
N SER A 133 -6.99 -19.38 -2.91
CA SER A 133 -5.77 -18.79 -3.45
C SER A 133 -4.65 -18.74 -2.41
N ALA A 134 -4.92 -18.28 -1.19
CA ALA A 134 -3.95 -18.27 -0.10
C ALA A 134 -3.53 -19.69 0.32
N ALA A 135 -4.46 -20.65 0.35
CA ALA A 135 -4.20 -22.03 0.77
C ALA A 135 -3.30 -22.80 -0.22
N PHE A 136 -3.49 -22.59 -1.52
CA PHE A 136 -2.80 -23.33 -2.59
C PHE A 136 -1.79 -22.51 -3.38
N ARG A 137 -1.55 -21.25 -3.01
CA ARG A 137 -0.67 -20.30 -3.70
C ARG A 137 -1.04 -20.08 -5.18
N THR A 138 -2.32 -20.20 -5.51
CA THR A 138 -2.84 -19.93 -6.86
C THR A 138 -3.19 -18.46 -7.03
N ARG A 139 -3.14 -17.94 -8.26
CA ARG A 139 -3.57 -16.56 -8.53
C ARG A 139 -5.05 -16.50 -8.91
N VAL A 140 -5.83 -15.66 -8.23
CA VAL A 140 -7.23 -15.37 -8.62
C VAL A 140 -7.26 -14.51 -9.88
N LEU A 141 -7.95 -15.00 -10.91
CA LEU A 141 -8.23 -14.36 -12.17
C LEU A 141 -9.74 -14.11 -12.26
N GLY A 142 -10.18 -12.98 -11.71
CA GLY A 142 -11.59 -12.58 -11.74
C GLY A 142 -11.93 -11.78 -13.00
N VAL A 143 -12.80 -12.30 -13.87
CA VAL A 143 -13.20 -11.61 -15.12
C VAL A 143 -13.74 -10.21 -14.82
N GLY A 144 -14.61 -10.09 -13.80
CA GLY A 144 -15.14 -8.78 -13.41
C GLY A 144 -14.07 -7.79 -12.91
N GLN A 145 -12.98 -8.27 -12.30
CA GLN A 145 -11.87 -7.40 -11.90
C GLN A 145 -11.05 -6.94 -13.11
N LEU A 146 -10.78 -7.84 -14.06
CA LEU A 146 -10.10 -7.51 -15.31
C LEU A 146 -10.87 -6.46 -16.11
N LEU A 147 -12.19 -6.64 -16.26
CA LEU A 147 -13.06 -5.68 -16.95
C LEU A 147 -13.09 -4.29 -16.28
N ARG A 148 -13.14 -4.24 -14.94
CA ARG A 148 -13.02 -2.96 -14.21
C ARG A 148 -11.63 -2.35 -14.34
N GLY A 149 -10.60 -3.16 -14.58
CA GLY A 149 -9.27 -2.68 -14.94
C GLY A 149 -9.28 -1.99 -16.30
N GLU A 150 -9.86 -2.62 -17.32
CA GLU A 150 -10.02 -2.06 -18.67
C GLU A 150 -10.76 -0.72 -18.66
N ILE A 151 -11.85 -0.62 -17.90
CA ILE A 151 -12.63 0.63 -17.74
C ILE A 151 -11.77 1.74 -17.10
N ARG A 152 -11.06 1.43 -16.00
CA ARG A 152 -10.18 2.39 -15.32
C ARG A 152 -9.02 2.84 -16.21
N ALA A 153 -8.45 1.92 -16.98
CA ALA A 153 -7.37 2.19 -17.91
C ALA A 153 -7.82 2.92 -19.19
N ARG A 154 -9.13 3.13 -19.39
CA ARG A 154 -9.72 3.71 -20.61
C ARG A 154 -9.24 3.00 -21.88
N SER A 155 -9.17 1.67 -21.83
CA SER A 155 -8.70 0.87 -22.96
C SER A 155 -9.70 0.89 -24.13
N PRO A 156 -9.31 0.45 -25.35
CA PRO A 156 -10.24 0.31 -26.46
C PRO A 156 -11.46 -0.59 -26.16
N ARG A 157 -11.34 -1.47 -25.17
CA ARG A 157 -12.40 -2.40 -24.72
C ARG A 157 -13.29 -1.81 -23.61
N ALA A 158 -12.92 -0.64 -23.06
CA ALA A 158 -13.58 -0.04 -21.90
C ALA A 158 -15.07 0.25 -22.13
N SER A 159 -15.45 0.77 -23.31
CA SER A 159 -16.85 1.09 -23.60
C SER A 159 -17.72 -0.16 -23.64
N LEU A 160 -17.25 -1.22 -24.32
CA LEU A 160 -17.94 -2.50 -24.42
C LEU A 160 -18.05 -3.19 -23.05
N ALA A 161 -16.97 -3.15 -22.25
CA ALA A 161 -16.97 -3.66 -20.89
C ALA A 161 -17.97 -2.91 -19.99
N ALA A 162 -17.99 -1.58 -20.05
CA ALA A 162 -18.90 -0.76 -19.25
C ALA A 162 -20.37 -1.00 -19.61
N GLU A 163 -20.70 -1.06 -20.90
CA GLU A 163 -22.06 -1.31 -21.38
C GLU A 163 -22.58 -2.69 -20.94
N ALA A 164 -21.80 -3.75 -21.16
CA ALA A 164 -22.18 -5.10 -20.75
C ALA A 164 -22.32 -5.22 -19.22
N MET A 165 -21.42 -4.59 -18.46
CA MET A 165 -21.51 -4.59 -16.99
C MET A 165 -22.76 -3.86 -16.47
N ALA A 166 -23.11 -2.72 -17.08
CA ALA A 166 -24.30 -1.94 -16.72
C ALA A 166 -25.61 -2.68 -17.06
N ALA A 167 -25.65 -3.36 -18.22
CA ALA A 167 -26.81 -4.15 -18.65
C ALA A 167 -26.91 -5.51 -17.95
N GLY A 168 -25.87 -5.94 -17.23
CA GLY A 168 -25.76 -7.30 -16.69
C GLY A 168 -25.58 -8.38 -17.78
N ALA A 169 -25.29 -7.97 -19.01
CA ALA A 169 -25.17 -8.84 -20.17
C ALA A 169 -23.84 -9.63 -20.17
N LEU A 170 -23.82 -10.73 -20.92
CA LEU A 170 -22.59 -11.45 -21.22
C LEU A 170 -21.79 -10.70 -22.28
N LEU A 171 -20.47 -10.65 -22.10
CA LEU A 171 -19.56 -10.18 -23.13
C LEU A 171 -19.33 -11.27 -24.19
N PRO A 172 -18.93 -10.90 -25.41
CA PRO A 172 -18.53 -11.87 -26.43
C PRO A 172 -17.42 -12.80 -25.91
N ASP A 173 -17.55 -14.09 -26.19
CA ASP A 173 -16.63 -15.13 -25.68
C ASP A 173 -15.17 -14.85 -26.04
N TRP A 174 -14.91 -14.48 -27.30
CA TRP A 174 -13.57 -14.18 -27.80
C TRP A 174 -12.87 -13.11 -26.96
N LEU A 175 -13.60 -12.09 -26.50
CA LEU A 175 -13.05 -10.99 -25.72
C LEU A 175 -12.62 -11.45 -24.33
N VAL A 176 -13.46 -12.26 -23.68
CA VAL A 176 -13.19 -12.76 -22.33
C VAL A 176 -12.04 -13.77 -22.34
N ILE A 177 -12.01 -14.65 -23.35
CA ILE A 177 -10.93 -15.60 -23.59
C ILE A 177 -9.62 -14.85 -23.83
N GLU A 178 -9.59 -13.87 -24.73
CA GLU A 178 -8.39 -13.09 -25.02
C GLU A 178 -7.86 -12.35 -23.78
N LEU A 179 -8.76 -11.76 -22.97
CA LEU A 179 -8.37 -11.11 -21.71
C LEU A 179 -7.75 -12.10 -20.71
N LEU A 180 -8.32 -13.30 -20.58
CA LEU A 180 -7.83 -14.32 -19.67
C LEU A 180 -6.52 -14.94 -20.16
N GLU A 181 -6.40 -15.24 -21.45
CA GLU A 181 -5.18 -15.80 -22.04
C GLU A 181 -4.06 -14.78 -22.06
N GLY A 182 -4.32 -13.52 -22.42
CA GLY A 182 -3.34 -12.44 -22.30
C GLY A 182 -2.87 -12.27 -20.86
N ARG A 183 -3.78 -12.46 -19.90
CA ARG A 183 -3.42 -12.44 -18.47
C ARG A 183 -2.60 -13.65 -18.05
N ILE A 184 -2.90 -14.84 -18.57
CA ILE A 184 -2.21 -16.10 -18.26
C ILE A 184 -0.83 -16.17 -18.92
N ALA A 185 -0.72 -15.66 -20.15
CA ALA A 185 0.52 -15.58 -20.91
C ALA A 185 1.52 -14.56 -20.32
N CYS A 186 1.06 -13.66 -19.46
CA CYS A 186 1.92 -12.79 -18.68
C CYS A 186 2.71 -13.63 -17.65
N SER A 187 3.97 -13.93 -17.98
CA SER A 187 4.89 -14.79 -17.21
C SER A 187 5.25 -14.28 -15.81
N ASP A 188 4.75 -13.10 -15.46
CA ASP A 188 5.20 -12.25 -14.36
C ASP A 188 4.28 -12.28 -13.13
N ASP A 189 3.25 -13.12 -13.17
CA ASP A 189 2.10 -13.00 -12.26
C ASP A 189 1.95 -14.10 -11.22
N GLY A 190 2.99 -14.92 -11.05
CA GLY A 190 2.95 -16.07 -10.15
C GLY A 190 2.00 -17.18 -10.63
N LEU A 191 1.53 -17.11 -11.88
CA LEU A 191 0.65 -18.11 -12.51
C LEU A 191 1.33 -19.46 -12.73
N ALA A 192 2.67 -19.50 -12.68
CA ALA A 192 3.46 -20.72 -12.60
C ALA A 192 3.15 -21.54 -11.33
N LEU A 193 2.59 -20.92 -10.28
CA LEU A 193 2.10 -21.57 -9.06
C LEU A 193 0.63 -22.04 -9.18
N GLY A 194 0.02 -21.86 -10.35
CA GLY A 194 -1.37 -22.22 -10.62
C GLY A 194 -2.30 -21.00 -10.58
N TRP A 195 -3.54 -21.21 -11.00
CA TRP A 195 -4.51 -20.13 -11.14
C TRP A 195 -5.93 -20.57 -10.77
N LEU A 196 -6.77 -19.58 -10.44
CA LEU A 196 -8.17 -19.75 -10.11
C LEU A 196 -8.99 -18.79 -10.97
N LEU A 197 -9.78 -19.32 -11.90
CA LEU A 197 -10.73 -18.53 -12.70
C LEU A 197 -11.99 -18.26 -11.87
N ASP A 198 -12.24 -17.00 -11.54
CA ASP A 198 -13.45 -16.57 -10.81
C ASP A 198 -14.44 -15.93 -11.79
N GLY A 199 -15.58 -16.61 -11.97
CA GLY A 199 -16.66 -16.14 -12.84
C GLY A 199 -16.47 -16.47 -14.32
N PHE A 200 -15.66 -17.47 -14.65
CA PHE A 200 -15.50 -18.02 -16.02
C PHE A 200 -15.29 -19.54 -15.96
N PRO A 201 -15.87 -20.32 -16.88
CA PRO A 201 -16.83 -19.92 -17.93
C PRO A 201 -18.23 -19.56 -17.40
N ARG A 202 -19.00 -18.82 -18.18
CA ARG A 202 -20.43 -18.49 -17.96
C ARG A 202 -21.37 -19.05 -19.03
N THR A 203 -20.83 -19.61 -20.11
CA THR A 203 -21.60 -20.26 -21.19
C THR A 203 -20.99 -21.61 -21.55
N LEU A 204 -21.79 -22.48 -22.18
CA LEU A 204 -21.31 -23.75 -22.71
C LEU A 204 -20.22 -23.56 -23.77
N SER A 205 -20.32 -22.52 -24.61
CA SER A 205 -19.31 -22.20 -25.61
C SER A 205 -17.96 -21.83 -24.97
N GLN A 206 -17.96 -21.03 -23.91
CA GLN A 206 -16.75 -20.73 -23.14
C GLN A 206 -16.17 -21.98 -22.47
N ALA A 207 -17.03 -22.84 -21.89
CA ALA A 207 -16.56 -24.09 -21.29
C ALA A 207 -15.89 -24.98 -22.34
N ARG A 208 -16.51 -25.16 -23.52
CA ARG A 208 -15.92 -25.89 -24.65
C ARG A 208 -14.62 -25.26 -25.13
N ALA A 209 -14.51 -23.93 -25.14
CA ALA A 209 -13.26 -23.25 -25.46
C ALA A 209 -12.13 -23.64 -24.50
N THR A 210 -12.38 -23.67 -23.18
CA THR A 210 -11.36 -24.13 -22.21
C THR A 210 -10.94 -25.60 -22.36
N LEU A 211 -11.74 -26.40 -23.07
CA LEU A 211 -11.48 -27.81 -23.34
C LEU A 211 -10.83 -28.04 -24.71
N SER A 212 -10.79 -27.01 -25.57
CA SER A 212 -10.21 -27.11 -26.90
C SER A 212 -8.68 -27.10 -26.83
N ALA A 213 -8.04 -27.63 -27.88
CA ALA A 213 -6.59 -27.55 -28.01
C ALA A 213 -6.10 -26.10 -28.22
N GLU A 214 -6.93 -25.25 -28.81
CA GLU A 214 -6.63 -23.85 -29.11
C GLU A 214 -6.44 -23.03 -27.82
N HIS A 215 -7.32 -23.22 -26.84
CA HIS A 215 -7.26 -22.50 -25.56
C HIS A 215 -6.87 -23.42 -24.39
N ALA A 216 -5.96 -24.36 -24.64
CA ALA A 216 -5.49 -25.31 -23.63
C ALA A 216 -4.86 -24.62 -22.39
N SER A 217 -4.45 -23.36 -22.54
CA SER A 217 -3.95 -22.52 -21.44
C SER A 217 -5.01 -22.26 -20.35
N LEU A 218 -6.29 -22.28 -20.73
CA LEU A 218 -7.46 -22.06 -19.87
C LEU A 218 -8.06 -23.36 -19.30
N ARG A 219 -7.49 -24.53 -19.60
CA ARG A 219 -8.03 -25.80 -19.14
C ARG A 219 -7.81 -25.98 -17.62
N PRO A 220 -8.87 -26.11 -16.81
CA PRO A 220 -8.74 -26.33 -15.38
C PRO A 220 -8.41 -27.80 -15.05
N ASP A 221 -7.69 -28.03 -13.95
CA ASP A 221 -7.48 -29.35 -13.35
C ASP A 221 -8.73 -29.83 -12.59
N CYS A 222 -9.53 -28.90 -12.04
CA CYS A 222 -10.80 -29.20 -11.37
C CYS A 222 -11.76 -28.01 -11.38
N VAL A 223 -13.04 -28.30 -11.09
CA VAL A 223 -14.11 -27.29 -11.03
C VAL A 223 -14.80 -27.34 -9.66
N LEU A 224 -15.00 -26.17 -9.08
CA LEU A 224 -15.77 -25.97 -7.86
C LEU A 224 -17.05 -25.21 -8.20
N VAL A 225 -18.21 -25.76 -7.86
CA VAL A 225 -19.51 -25.12 -8.07
C VAL A 225 -20.07 -24.70 -6.71
N VAL A 226 -20.21 -23.41 -6.49
CA VAL A 226 -20.67 -22.84 -5.22
C VAL A 226 -22.15 -22.49 -5.33
N ASP A 227 -22.96 -23.29 -4.66
CA ASP A 227 -24.41 -23.17 -4.62
C ASP A 227 -24.86 -22.40 -3.39
N ARG A 228 -25.90 -21.58 -3.59
CA ARG A 228 -26.57 -20.83 -2.53
C ARG A 228 -28.04 -20.63 -2.94
N PRO A 229 -29.01 -20.81 -2.04
CA PRO A 229 -30.42 -20.55 -2.31
C PRO A 229 -30.66 -19.17 -2.90
N ASP A 230 -31.58 -19.07 -3.85
CA ASP A 230 -31.81 -17.85 -4.63
C ASP A 230 -32.32 -16.70 -3.76
N GLU A 231 -33.08 -17.01 -2.71
CA GLU A 231 -33.56 -16.04 -1.72
C GLU A 231 -32.38 -15.36 -1.03
N LEU A 232 -31.36 -16.13 -0.62
CA LEU A 232 -30.14 -15.59 -0.03
C LEU A 232 -29.33 -14.83 -1.09
N VAL A 233 -29.22 -15.35 -2.31
CA VAL A 233 -28.53 -14.64 -3.39
C VAL A 233 -29.11 -13.24 -3.61
N LYS A 234 -30.45 -13.14 -3.65
CA LYS A 234 -31.18 -11.87 -3.79
C LYS A 234 -30.90 -10.94 -2.62
N GLU A 235 -31.03 -11.43 -1.40
CA GLU A 235 -30.73 -10.67 -0.19
C GLU A 235 -29.30 -10.11 -0.22
N PHE A 236 -28.31 -10.96 -0.51
CA PHE A 236 -26.90 -10.57 -0.57
C PHE A 236 -26.60 -9.57 -1.69
N ALA A 237 -27.21 -9.74 -2.87
CA ALA A 237 -26.98 -8.86 -4.01
C ALA A 237 -27.57 -7.46 -3.74
N LEU A 238 -28.81 -7.40 -3.29
CA LEU A 238 -29.50 -6.13 -3.01
C LEU A 238 -28.93 -5.43 -1.76
N GLY A 239 -28.35 -6.19 -0.84
CA GLY A 239 -27.64 -5.69 0.34
C GLY A 239 -26.17 -5.33 0.11
N ARG A 240 -25.67 -5.41 -1.13
CA ARG A 240 -24.24 -5.25 -1.43
C ARG A 240 -23.82 -3.79 -1.61
N MET A 241 -22.83 -3.39 -0.81
CA MET A 241 -22.16 -2.10 -0.91
C MET A 241 -20.73 -2.29 -1.44
N ALA A 242 -20.19 -1.26 -2.08
CA ALA A 242 -18.80 -1.16 -2.47
C ALA A 242 -18.17 0.08 -1.83
N ASP A 243 -16.95 -0.03 -1.37
CA ASP A 243 -16.14 1.14 -1.05
C ASP A 243 -15.75 1.85 -2.35
N ALA A 244 -16.14 3.12 -2.50
CA ALA A 244 -15.87 3.90 -3.70
C ALA A 244 -14.37 4.07 -4.00
N ALA A 245 -13.51 4.00 -2.98
CA ALA A 245 -12.06 4.16 -3.13
C ALA A 245 -11.36 2.86 -3.54
N THR A 246 -11.73 1.74 -2.92
CA THR A 246 -11.01 0.45 -3.07
C THR A 246 -11.74 -0.56 -3.95
N GLY A 247 -13.05 -0.40 -4.16
CA GLY A 247 -13.91 -1.39 -4.80
C GLY A 247 -14.17 -2.64 -3.94
N ALA A 248 -13.73 -2.66 -2.68
CA ALA A 248 -14.00 -3.74 -1.73
C ALA A 248 -15.50 -3.83 -1.44
N THR A 249 -16.00 -5.06 -1.27
CA THR A 249 -17.43 -5.33 -1.14
C THR A 249 -17.82 -5.56 0.32
N TYR A 250 -18.90 -4.92 0.76
CA TYR A 250 -19.45 -5.00 2.11
C TYR A 250 -20.95 -5.31 2.09
N HIS A 251 -21.49 -5.71 3.24
CA HIS A 251 -22.91 -5.96 3.44
C HIS A 251 -23.31 -5.53 4.86
N PRO A 252 -24.36 -4.72 5.08
CA PRO A 252 -24.66 -4.16 6.40
C PRO A 252 -24.82 -5.23 7.49
N THR A 253 -25.48 -6.35 7.15
CA THR A 253 -25.72 -7.47 8.06
C THR A 253 -24.58 -8.49 8.14
N TYR A 254 -24.00 -8.88 6.99
CA TYR A 254 -23.19 -10.10 6.88
C TYR A 254 -21.69 -9.86 6.69
N ALA A 255 -21.32 -8.65 6.31
CA ALA A 255 -19.94 -8.21 6.15
C ALA A 255 -19.89 -6.70 6.41
N PRO A 256 -20.20 -6.27 7.65
CA PRO A 256 -20.30 -4.87 7.98
C PRO A 256 -18.95 -4.20 7.71
N ALA A 257 -19.02 -3.00 7.16
CA ALA A 257 -17.85 -2.21 6.90
C ALA A 257 -17.26 -1.68 8.22
N PRO A 258 -15.94 -1.48 8.29
CA PRO A 258 -15.31 -0.65 9.31
C PRO A 258 -15.95 0.74 9.39
N ARG A 259 -16.05 1.31 10.59
CA ARG A 259 -16.77 2.58 10.83
C ARG A 259 -16.19 3.76 10.04
N ASP A 260 -14.89 3.76 9.84
CA ASP A 260 -14.12 4.77 9.12
C ASP A 260 -14.43 4.84 7.62
N ILE A 261 -15.00 3.78 7.04
CA ILE A 261 -15.37 3.75 5.62
C ILE A 261 -16.88 3.86 5.39
N GLU A 262 -17.72 3.83 6.42
CA GLU A 262 -19.19 3.87 6.30
C GLU A 262 -19.69 5.04 5.43
N GLN A 263 -19.03 6.20 5.53
CA GLN A 263 -19.41 7.43 4.82
C GLN A 263 -19.07 7.41 3.32
N ARG A 264 -18.19 6.50 2.86
CA ARG A 264 -17.79 6.36 1.45
C ARG A 264 -18.29 5.07 0.79
N LEU A 265 -19.12 4.30 1.49
CA LEU A 265 -19.80 3.14 0.93
C LEU A 265 -20.88 3.60 -0.05
N VAL A 266 -20.84 3.02 -1.23
CA VAL A 266 -21.87 3.21 -2.26
C VAL A 266 -22.56 1.89 -2.51
N TRP A 267 -23.87 1.93 -2.66
CA TRP A 267 -24.61 0.77 -3.14
C TRP A 267 -24.16 0.43 -4.56
N ARG A 268 -24.02 -0.85 -4.86
CA ARG A 268 -23.67 -1.26 -6.21
C ARG A 268 -24.82 -0.94 -7.16
N VAL A 269 -24.58 0.02 -8.06
CA VAL A 269 -25.55 0.48 -9.05
C VAL A 269 -26.01 -0.62 -10.01
N ASP A 270 -25.24 -1.70 -10.15
CA ASP A 270 -25.55 -2.85 -11.00
C ASP A 270 -26.35 -3.97 -10.29
N ASP A 271 -26.66 -3.83 -8.99
CA ASP A 271 -27.43 -4.81 -8.21
C ASP A 271 -28.90 -4.39 -8.06
N THR A 272 -29.61 -4.25 -9.19
CA THR A 272 -31.08 -4.04 -9.17
C THR A 272 -31.84 -5.36 -9.15
N PRO A 273 -33.08 -5.43 -8.63
CA PRO A 273 -33.85 -6.67 -8.62
C PRO A 273 -33.98 -7.34 -9.99
N ALA A 274 -34.19 -6.54 -11.04
CA ALA A 274 -34.29 -7.04 -12.41
C ALA A 274 -32.96 -7.63 -12.92
N VAL A 275 -31.83 -6.96 -12.65
CA VAL A 275 -30.50 -7.44 -13.06
C VAL A 275 -30.09 -8.69 -12.26
N VAL A 276 -30.42 -8.74 -10.97
CA VAL A 276 -30.16 -9.90 -10.11
C VAL A 276 -30.96 -11.11 -10.58
N GLU A 277 -32.26 -10.94 -10.89
CA GLU A 277 -33.11 -12.01 -11.41
C GLU A 277 -32.61 -12.50 -12.79
N ALA A 278 -32.22 -11.58 -13.68
CA ALA A 278 -31.63 -11.95 -14.96
C ALA A 278 -30.35 -12.77 -14.79
N ARG A 279 -29.41 -12.32 -13.94
CA ARG A 279 -28.16 -13.06 -13.65
C ARG A 279 -28.41 -14.43 -13.01
N LEU A 280 -29.45 -14.55 -12.18
CA LEU A 280 -29.87 -15.83 -11.59
C LEU A 280 -30.43 -16.79 -12.65
N ARG A 281 -31.35 -16.31 -13.50
CA ARG A 281 -31.90 -17.10 -14.60
C ARG A 281 -30.80 -17.59 -15.54
N ASP A 282 -29.94 -16.68 -16.01
CA ASP A 282 -28.84 -17.03 -16.91
C ASP A 282 -27.90 -18.06 -16.28
N HIS A 283 -27.66 -17.98 -14.96
CA HIS A 283 -26.88 -18.98 -14.24
C HIS A 283 -27.57 -20.34 -14.18
N ARG A 284 -28.87 -20.39 -13.82
CA ARG A 284 -29.64 -21.65 -13.76
C ARG A 284 -29.69 -22.36 -15.12
N GLU A 285 -29.81 -21.60 -16.20
CA GLU A 285 -29.84 -22.15 -17.57
C GLU A 285 -28.47 -22.65 -18.05
N SER A 286 -27.38 -22.03 -17.60
CA SER A 286 -26.03 -22.31 -18.10
C SER A 286 -25.21 -23.31 -17.27
N ILE A 287 -25.48 -23.43 -15.96
CA ILE A 287 -24.58 -24.15 -15.05
C ILE A 287 -24.53 -25.66 -15.33
N GLU A 288 -25.68 -26.31 -15.54
CA GLU A 288 -25.73 -27.75 -15.80
C GLU A 288 -25.04 -28.14 -17.12
N PRO A 289 -25.27 -27.44 -18.25
CA PRO A 289 -24.49 -27.66 -19.48
C PRO A 289 -22.98 -27.50 -19.29
N ILE A 290 -22.53 -26.50 -18.52
CA ILE A 290 -21.11 -26.24 -18.26
C ILE A 290 -20.50 -27.37 -17.43
N VAL A 291 -21.17 -27.75 -16.34
CA VAL A 291 -20.73 -28.84 -15.46
C VAL A 291 -20.66 -30.15 -16.25
N GLY A 292 -21.70 -30.47 -17.02
CA GLY A 292 -21.73 -31.67 -17.86
C GLY A 292 -20.60 -31.69 -18.90
N ALA A 293 -20.19 -30.54 -19.45
CA ALA A 293 -19.04 -30.47 -20.36
C ALA A 293 -17.71 -30.82 -19.67
N TYR A 294 -17.49 -30.34 -18.44
CA TYR A 294 -16.30 -30.67 -17.65
C TYR A 294 -16.28 -32.13 -17.19
N GLU A 295 -17.42 -32.65 -16.72
CA GLU A 295 -17.58 -34.05 -16.35
C GLU A 295 -17.34 -34.99 -17.54
N CYS A 296 -17.92 -34.69 -18.70
CA CYS A 296 -17.66 -35.44 -19.95
C CYS A 296 -16.18 -35.44 -20.35
N ALA A 297 -15.46 -34.35 -20.07
CA ALA A 297 -14.03 -34.23 -20.32
C ALA A 297 -13.15 -34.88 -19.26
N GLY A 298 -13.75 -35.53 -18.25
CA GLY A 298 -13.05 -36.20 -17.15
C GLY A 298 -12.43 -35.25 -16.13
N ILE A 299 -12.84 -33.98 -16.09
CA ILE A 299 -12.35 -33.01 -15.11
C ILE A 299 -13.17 -33.15 -13.83
N PRO A 300 -12.55 -33.39 -12.66
CA PRO A 300 -13.26 -33.51 -11.38
C PRO A 300 -14.06 -32.26 -11.05
N VAL A 301 -15.33 -32.45 -10.66
CA VAL A 301 -16.24 -31.39 -10.22
C VAL A 301 -16.70 -31.64 -8.79
N LEU A 302 -16.71 -30.59 -7.96
CA LEU A 302 -17.34 -30.61 -6.63
C LEU A 302 -18.39 -29.51 -6.52
N ARG A 303 -19.59 -29.89 -6.07
CA ARG A 303 -20.64 -28.94 -5.66
C ARG A 303 -20.56 -28.65 -4.17
N LEU A 304 -20.69 -27.38 -3.82
CA LEU A 304 -20.47 -26.85 -2.49
C LEU A 304 -21.69 -26.08 -2.03
N ASP A 305 -22.27 -26.47 -0.90
CA ASP A 305 -23.33 -25.70 -0.24
C ASP A 305 -22.71 -24.56 0.56
N ASN A 306 -22.88 -23.33 0.07
CA ASN A 306 -22.49 -22.11 0.79
C ASN A 306 -23.69 -21.36 1.36
N ALA A 307 -24.77 -22.09 1.63
CA ALA A 307 -25.92 -21.56 2.34
C ALA A 307 -25.58 -21.31 3.81
N ARG A 308 -24.70 -22.11 4.45
CA ARG A 308 -24.53 -22.26 5.93
C ARG A 308 -23.27 -21.68 6.59
N SER A 309 -22.08 -21.92 6.07
CA SER A 309 -20.83 -21.44 6.68
C SER A 309 -19.70 -21.44 5.68
N GLU A 310 -19.15 -20.26 5.37
CA GLU A 310 -18.06 -20.15 4.40
C GLU A 310 -16.78 -20.85 4.84
N LEU A 311 -16.54 -21.01 6.16
CA LEU A 311 -15.37 -21.73 6.67
C LEU A 311 -15.51 -23.24 6.44
N ARG A 312 -16.72 -23.79 6.63
CA ARG A 312 -16.98 -25.21 6.32
C ARG A 312 -16.90 -25.45 4.83
N THR A 313 -17.51 -24.58 4.03
CA THR A 313 -17.43 -24.63 2.57
C THR A 313 -15.97 -24.53 2.08
N PHE A 314 -15.17 -23.65 2.68
CA PHE A 314 -13.74 -23.55 2.40
C PHE A 314 -12.99 -24.83 2.75
N ALA A 315 -13.23 -25.41 3.93
CA ALA A 315 -12.55 -26.64 4.35
C ALA A 315 -12.85 -27.81 3.39
N GLU A 316 -14.10 -27.93 2.94
CA GLU A 316 -14.53 -28.93 1.96
C GLU A 316 -13.88 -28.70 0.59
N ALA A 317 -13.90 -27.46 0.10
CA ALA A 317 -13.25 -27.06 -1.15
C ALA A 317 -11.74 -27.35 -1.11
N ALA A 318 -11.08 -26.97 -0.02
CA ALA A 318 -9.65 -27.15 0.15
C ALA A 318 -9.28 -28.63 0.22
N ALA A 319 -10.03 -29.45 0.96
CA ALA A 319 -9.80 -30.89 0.99
C ALA A 319 -9.94 -31.55 -0.41
N PHE A 320 -10.86 -31.04 -1.25
CA PHE A 320 -11.01 -31.53 -2.62
C PHE A 320 -9.85 -31.09 -3.53
N VAL A 321 -9.45 -29.83 -3.45
CA VAL A 321 -8.30 -29.31 -4.23
C VAL A 321 -6.99 -30.01 -3.82
N GLU A 322 -6.81 -30.33 -2.54
CA GLU A 322 -5.70 -31.16 -2.03
C GLU A 322 -5.69 -32.54 -2.71
N ARG A 323 -6.83 -33.25 -2.76
CA ARG A 323 -6.93 -34.55 -3.45
C ARG A 323 -6.61 -34.47 -4.94
N VAL A 324 -7.04 -33.40 -5.63
CA VAL A 324 -6.73 -33.17 -7.05
C VAL A 324 -5.23 -32.95 -7.24
N GLY A 325 -4.61 -32.13 -6.39
CA GLY A 325 -3.17 -31.93 -6.41
C GLY A 325 -2.39 -33.21 -6.14
N ASP A 326 -2.83 -34.04 -5.18
CA ASP A 326 -2.20 -35.33 -4.88
C ASP A 326 -2.29 -36.30 -6.05
N ALA A 327 -3.46 -36.37 -6.72
CA ALA A 327 -3.63 -37.18 -7.92
C ALA A 327 -2.72 -36.70 -9.06
N LYS A 328 -2.60 -35.38 -9.24
CA LYS A 328 -1.69 -34.77 -10.22
C LYS A 328 -0.23 -35.09 -9.90
N LEU A 329 0.16 -35.01 -8.63
CA LEU A 329 1.49 -35.37 -8.15
C LEU A 329 1.80 -36.84 -8.42
N ALA A 330 0.85 -37.74 -8.17
CA ALA A 330 0.98 -39.17 -8.47
C ALA A 330 1.15 -39.43 -9.98
N GLN A 331 0.36 -38.78 -10.83
CA GLN A 331 0.50 -38.85 -12.30
C GLN A 331 1.85 -38.33 -12.80
N MET A 332 2.47 -37.39 -12.07
CA MET A 332 3.80 -36.86 -12.39
C MET A 332 4.95 -37.79 -11.96
N GLY A 333 4.67 -38.95 -11.35
CA GLY A 333 5.67 -39.89 -10.84
C GLY A 333 6.04 -39.66 -9.37
N GLY A 334 5.19 -38.95 -8.61
CA GLY A 334 5.42 -38.64 -7.20
C GLY A 334 6.34 -37.44 -6.97
N ARG A 335 6.67 -37.19 -5.69
CA ARG A 335 7.45 -36.01 -5.28
C ARG A 335 8.82 -35.96 -5.93
N GLU A 336 9.56 -37.06 -5.97
CA GLU A 336 10.91 -37.08 -6.54
C GLU A 336 10.91 -36.76 -8.03
N ALA A 337 9.95 -37.29 -8.80
CA ALA A 337 9.82 -36.97 -10.22
C ALA A 337 9.34 -35.52 -10.44
N PHE A 338 8.47 -35.00 -9.57
CA PHE A 338 8.11 -33.58 -9.57
C PHE A 338 9.34 -32.69 -9.29
N ARG A 339 10.14 -33.02 -8.26
CA ARG A 339 11.42 -32.34 -7.96
C ARG A 339 12.39 -32.43 -9.13
N ALA A 340 12.55 -33.60 -9.74
CA ALA A 340 13.44 -33.82 -10.88
C ALA A 340 12.97 -33.11 -12.15
N ARG A 341 11.66 -32.96 -12.37
CA ARG A 341 11.14 -32.14 -13.49
C ARG A 341 11.32 -30.65 -13.25
N VAL A 342 11.34 -30.22 -11.98
CA VAL A 342 11.60 -28.83 -11.60
C VAL A 342 13.10 -28.50 -11.57
N PHE A 343 13.99 -29.47 -11.25
CA PHE A 343 15.43 -29.23 -11.02
C PHE A 343 16.41 -30.07 -11.87
N GLY A 344 15.99 -31.12 -12.58
CA GLY A 344 16.83 -32.21 -13.09
C GLY A 344 17.24 -32.15 -14.57
N GLY A 345 17.46 -30.96 -15.13
CA GLY A 345 18.07 -30.78 -16.44
C GLY A 345 19.59 -30.57 -16.37
N GLY A 346 20.37 -31.57 -15.93
CA GLY A 346 21.85 -31.54 -15.93
C GLY A 346 22.46 -32.40 -14.81
N GLY A 347 23.20 -33.47 -15.15
CA GLY A 347 23.49 -34.59 -14.25
C GLY A 347 24.77 -34.54 -13.39
N GLY A 348 24.82 -35.45 -12.41
CA GLY A 348 26.03 -36.18 -12.00
C GLY A 348 26.64 -35.95 -10.60
N GLY A 349 26.16 -36.70 -9.59
CA GLY A 349 27.00 -37.40 -8.59
C GLY A 349 27.46 -36.72 -7.29
N GLY A 350 27.10 -37.34 -6.14
CA GLY A 350 27.99 -37.48 -4.97
C GLY A 350 27.65 -36.67 -3.70
N GLY A 351 27.27 -37.37 -2.62
CA GLY A 351 26.75 -36.83 -1.36
C GLY A 351 27.67 -35.95 -0.50
N GLY A 352 27.03 -35.16 0.37
CA GLY A 352 27.66 -34.40 1.47
C GLY A 352 26.60 -33.58 2.21
N ALA A 353 26.48 -33.76 3.51
CA ALA A 353 25.43 -33.21 4.35
C ALA A 353 25.63 -31.72 4.72
N SER A 354 24.50 -31.10 5.07
CA SER A 354 24.31 -29.92 5.94
C SER A 354 24.31 -28.50 5.35
N SER A 355 23.40 -27.72 5.96
CA SER A 355 23.34 -26.27 6.13
C SER A 355 22.60 -25.42 5.08
N GLY A 356 21.75 -24.54 5.62
CA GLY A 356 21.49 -23.23 5.04
C GLY A 356 20.26 -23.14 4.15
N ALA A 357 19.21 -22.51 4.67
CA ALA A 357 18.16 -21.94 3.86
C ALA A 357 18.79 -20.98 2.82
N SER A 358 18.69 -21.31 1.54
CA SER A 358 18.99 -20.37 0.47
C SER A 358 17.69 -19.83 -0.11
N ILE A 359 17.55 -18.52 0.00
CA ILE A 359 16.74 -17.70 -0.89
C ILE A 359 17.28 -17.92 -2.31
N ALA A 360 16.44 -18.35 -3.24
CA ALA A 360 16.77 -18.38 -4.66
C ALA A 360 15.74 -17.53 -5.42
N ASP A 361 16.27 -16.46 -6.02
CA ASP A 361 15.65 -15.38 -6.77
C ASP A 361 15.10 -15.80 -8.15
N ALA A 362 14.25 -14.93 -8.72
CA ALA A 362 14.26 -14.68 -10.16
C ALA A 362 15.08 -13.41 -10.39
N ASP A 363 16.14 -13.52 -11.19
CA ASP A 363 17.11 -12.46 -11.51
C ASP A 363 16.43 -11.16 -11.97
N VAL A 364 16.57 -10.08 -11.19
CA VAL A 364 16.21 -8.71 -11.58
C VAL A 364 17.34 -7.76 -11.21
N GLU A 365 18.10 -7.28 -12.21
CA GLU A 365 18.94 -6.07 -12.12
C GLU A 365 18.13 -4.83 -12.62
N PRO A 366 18.57 -3.60 -12.31
CA PRO A 366 18.29 -2.78 -11.12
C PRO A 366 16.98 -1.95 -11.24
N ILE A 367 16.34 -1.64 -10.10
CA ILE A 367 15.05 -0.93 -10.02
C ILE A 367 15.24 0.56 -9.72
N CYS A 368 14.72 1.39 -10.63
CA CYS A 368 14.23 2.77 -10.49
C CYS A 368 15.24 3.82 -9.98
N LEU A 369 15.70 4.72 -10.86
CA LEU A 369 16.39 5.95 -10.47
C LEU A 369 15.38 6.92 -9.86
N LEU A 370 15.82 7.73 -8.90
CA LEU A 370 14.96 8.64 -8.14
C LEU A 370 14.30 9.78 -8.96
N ASP A 371 14.60 9.85 -10.26
CA ASP A 371 14.14 10.87 -11.21
C ASP A 371 12.91 10.47 -12.06
N GLU A 372 12.33 9.28 -11.88
CA GLU A 372 11.16 8.84 -12.66
C GLU A 372 9.82 9.25 -12.01
N GLY A 373 8.88 9.78 -12.81
CA GLY A 373 7.50 9.96 -12.35
C GLY A 373 6.85 8.60 -12.03
N GLU A 374 5.92 8.57 -11.06
CA GLU A 374 5.26 7.34 -10.56
C GLU A 374 4.71 6.46 -11.70
N ASP A 375 4.10 7.07 -12.72
CA ASP A 375 3.56 6.37 -13.90
C ASP A 375 4.64 5.85 -14.86
N GLU A 376 5.82 6.44 -14.86
CA GLU A 376 6.94 6.03 -15.72
C GLU A 376 7.74 4.90 -15.06
N CYS A 377 7.97 4.96 -13.75
CA CYS A 377 8.54 3.85 -12.98
C CYS A 377 7.63 2.60 -13.08
N MET A 378 6.29 2.77 -12.99
CA MET A 378 5.34 1.67 -13.16
C MET A 378 5.25 1.14 -14.61
N ARG A 379 5.35 2.01 -15.63
CA ARG A 379 5.37 1.59 -17.05
C ARG A 379 6.69 0.93 -17.45
N ARG A 380 7.82 1.40 -16.93
CA ARG A 380 9.16 0.85 -17.17
C ARG A 380 9.35 -0.46 -16.43
N TYR A 381 8.81 -0.58 -15.21
CA TYR A 381 8.63 -1.85 -14.51
C TYR A 381 7.84 -2.86 -15.35
N ALA A 382 6.70 -2.46 -15.93
CA ALA A 382 5.92 -3.32 -16.81
C ALA A 382 6.64 -3.66 -18.15
N SER A 383 7.39 -2.72 -18.72
CA SER A 383 8.08 -2.88 -20.01
C SER A 383 9.41 -3.67 -19.92
N MET A 384 10.14 -3.59 -18.82
CA MET A 384 11.41 -4.31 -18.63
C MET A 384 11.19 -5.76 -18.21
N ARG A 385 10.08 -6.05 -17.53
CA ARG A 385 9.65 -7.43 -17.28
C ARG A 385 9.32 -8.18 -18.58
N ALA A 386 8.75 -7.46 -19.55
CA ALA A 386 8.62 -7.96 -20.93
C ALA A 386 9.98 -8.13 -21.66
N SER A 387 11.06 -7.46 -21.23
CA SER A 387 12.38 -7.46 -21.90
C SER A 387 13.39 -8.43 -21.27
N SER A 388 13.31 -8.74 -19.96
CA SER A 388 14.17 -9.77 -19.33
C SER A 388 13.84 -11.18 -19.83
N ALA A 389 12.59 -11.42 -20.26
CA ALA A 389 12.17 -12.59 -21.01
C ALA A 389 12.97 -12.80 -22.32
N ALA A 390 13.51 -11.72 -22.90
CA ALA A 390 14.31 -11.78 -24.14
C ALA A 390 15.83 -11.94 -23.89
N SER A 391 16.39 -11.35 -22.82
CA SER A 391 17.84 -11.44 -22.53
C SER A 391 18.26 -12.73 -21.81
N ALA A 392 17.37 -13.38 -21.06
CA ALA A 392 17.58 -14.73 -20.52
C ALA A 392 17.83 -15.77 -21.63
N ALA A 393 17.31 -15.53 -22.84
CA ALA A 393 17.54 -16.38 -24.00
C ALA A 393 18.95 -16.23 -24.63
N VAL A 394 19.70 -15.15 -24.32
CA VAL A 394 20.98 -14.83 -24.97
C VAL A 394 22.21 -15.20 -24.12
N ARG A 395 22.17 -15.06 -22.79
CA ARG A 395 23.28 -15.47 -21.90
C ARG A 395 23.46 -16.99 -21.80
N ALA A 396 22.44 -17.78 -22.15
CA ALA A 396 22.53 -19.24 -22.27
C ALA A 396 23.49 -19.73 -23.38
N ARG A 397 24.07 -18.84 -24.20
CA ARG A 397 24.92 -19.20 -25.34
C ARG A 397 26.42 -18.92 -25.19
N SER A 398 26.89 -18.26 -24.13
CA SER A 398 28.33 -17.97 -23.95
C SER A 398 28.80 -18.44 -22.58
N GLY A 399 29.24 -19.71 -22.54
CA GLY A 399 29.79 -20.35 -21.36
C GLY A 399 31.16 -19.78 -20.99
N GLY A 400 31.26 -19.24 -19.78
CA GLY A 400 32.52 -18.84 -19.16
C GLY A 400 32.29 -18.54 -17.68
N ALA A 401 32.49 -19.54 -16.82
CA ALA A 401 32.44 -19.38 -15.37
C ALA A 401 33.70 -18.65 -14.88
N PRO A 402 33.60 -17.59 -14.05
CA PRO A 402 34.70 -17.19 -13.21
C PRO A 402 34.73 -18.08 -11.97
N THR A 403 35.90 -18.65 -11.70
CA THR A 403 36.22 -19.53 -10.58
C THR A 403 36.00 -18.83 -9.23
N ALA A 404 35.26 -19.49 -8.31
CA ALA A 404 35.15 -19.07 -6.92
C ALA A 404 36.42 -19.44 -6.13
N GLY A 405 37.03 -18.42 -5.51
CA GLY A 405 38.05 -18.57 -4.47
C GLY A 405 37.42 -18.85 -3.09
N PRO A 406 38.25 -19.19 -2.08
CA PRO A 406 37.83 -19.85 -0.84
C PRO A 406 37.05 -18.93 0.12
N MET A 407 36.26 -19.57 1.00
CA MET A 407 35.57 -18.94 2.13
C MET A 407 36.54 -18.10 2.98
N GLY A 408 36.19 -16.82 3.14
CA GLY A 408 36.89 -15.85 4.00
C GLY A 408 37.20 -14.54 3.28
N ALA A 409 36.20 -13.68 3.09
CA ALA A 409 36.41 -12.26 2.73
C ALA A 409 35.15 -11.44 3.07
N SER A 410 35.35 -10.28 3.69
CA SER A 410 34.37 -9.19 3.78
C SER A 410 33.61 -9.06 2.46
N ARG A 411 32.28 -9.27 2.46
CA ARG A 411 31.43 -8.84 1.36
C ARG A 411 31.39 -7.32 1.44
N GLY A 412 32.33 -6.68 0.73
CA GLY A 412 32.67 -5.27 0.89
C GLY A 412 31.46 -4.33 0.88
N LEU A 413 31.61 -3.15 1.46
CA LEU A 413 30.51 -2.20 1.68
C LEU A 413 29.95 -1.56 0.41
N GLU A 414 30.52 -1.85 -0.75
CA GLU A 414 30.16 -1.22 -2.03
C GLU A 414 28.65 -1.30 -2.37
N PRO A 415 27.94 -2.44 -2.21
CA PRO A 415 26.49 -2.47 -2.45
C PRO A 415 25.69 -1.62 -1.46
N LEU A 416 26.17 -1.47 -0.21
CA LEU A 416 25.53 -0.62 0.79
C LEU A 416 25.81 0.87 0.50
N LEU A 417 27.03 1.18 0.03
CA LEU A 417 27.40 2.51 -0.45
C LEU A 417 26.57 2.90 -1.67
N GLU A 418 26.25 1.97 -2.56
CA GLU A 418 25.38 2.22 -3.70
C GLU A 418 23.95 2.57 -3.26
N ALA A 419 23.41 1.89 -2.24
CA ALA A 419 22.12 2.27 -1.66
C ALA A 419 22.13 3.72 -1.13
N VAL A 420 23.21 4.12 -0.48
CA VAL A 420 23.43 5.48 0.03
C VAL A 420 23.61 6.50 -1.09
N ARG A 421 24.42 6.19 -2.12
CA ARG A 421 24.65 7.08 -3.27
C ARG A 421 23.38 7.34 -4.03
N ARG A 422 22.61 6.27 -4.32
CA ARG A 422 21.32 6.38 -5.02
C ARG A 422 20.45 7.44 -4.38
N CYS A 423 20.41 7.51 -3.04
CA CYS A 423 19.62 8.47 -2.27
C CYS A 423 20.22 9.86 -2.13
N ASN A 424 21.46 10.08 -2.56
CA ASN A 424 22.20 11.34 -2.42
C ASN A 424 22.59 11.96 -3.77
N LEU A 425 21.82 11.71 -4.83
CA LEU A 425 22.03 12.27 -6.16
C LEU A 425 21.34 13.63 -6.32
N ALA A 426 21.89 14.67 -5.69
CA ALA A 426 21.44 16.05 -5.89
C ALA A 426 22.62 17.03 -6.00
N ASP A 427 22.55 17.91 -6.99
CA ASP A 427 23.38 19.12 -7.05
C ASP A 427 22.54 20.32 -6.64
N ARG A 428 22.65 20.72 -5.37
CA ARG A 428 21.88 21.84 -4.80
C ARG A 428 22.25 23.20 -5.40
N SER A 429 23.41 23.32 -6.05
CA SER A 429 23.82 24.57 -6.68
C SER A 429 22.95 24.97 -7.88
N GLN A 430 22.18 24.02 -8.41
CA GLN A 430 21.25 24.20 -9.54
C GLN A 430 19.86 24.69 -9.11
N TYR A 431 19.60 24.79 -7.81
CA TYR A 431 18.30 25.17 -7.25
C TYR A 431 18.35 26.58 -6.64
N MET A 432 17.23 27.30 -6.78
CA MET A 432 17.07 28.64 -6.25
C MET A 432 16.61 28.58 -4.78
N PRO A 433 17.26 29.30 -3.85
CA PRO A 433 16.82 29.36 -2.46
C PRO A 433 15.38 29.89 -2.34
N VAL A 434 14.60 29.24 -1.49
CA VAL A 434 13.28 29.70 -1.05
C VAL A 434 13.41 30.31 0.33
N LEU A 435 13.05 31.59 0.43
CA LEU A 435 13.18 32.40 1.63
C LEU A 435 11.81 32.73 2.23
N VAL A 436 11.73 32.72 3.55
CA VAL A 436 10.65 33.32 4.31
C VAL A 436 11.32 34.31 5.26
N ASP A 437 11.02 35.60 5.08
CA ASP A 437 11.88 36.68 5.55
C ASP A 437 13.33 36.46 5.04
N ASP A 438 14.30 36.35 5.95
CA ASP A 438 15.72 36.09 5.68
C ASP A 438 16.10 34.62 5.97
N ILE A 439 15.11 33.73 6.16
CA ILE A 439 15.32 32.33 6.53
C ILE A 439 15.19 31.45 5.28
N THR A 440 16.25 30.71 4.96
CA THR A 440 16.18 29.69 3.90
C THR A 440 15.42 28.46 4.41
N VAL A 441 14.31 28.16 3.75
CA VAL A 441 13.42 27.03 4.08
C VAL A 441 13.47 25.90 3.06
N GLY A 442 14.00 26.14 1.86
CA GLY A 442 14.11 25.13 0.81
C GLY A 442 14.86 25.64 -0.42
N TYR A 443 14.90 24.80 -1.46
CA TYR A 443 15.52 25.14 -2.75
C TYR A 443 14.65 24.67 -3.92
N ALA A 444 14.03 25.60 -4.63
CA ALA A 444 13.12 25.33 -5.75
C ALA A 444 13.86 25.25 -7.09
N SER A 445 13.35 24.48 -8.05
CA SER A 445 13.93 24.45 -9.39
C SER A 445 13.64 25.76 -10.13
N VAL A 446 14.54 26.18 -11.02
CA VAL A 446 14.33 27.39 -11.85
C VAL A 446 13.02 27.31 -12.64
N ALA A 447 12.74 26.15 -13.26
CA ALA A 447 11.52 25.92 -14.01
C ALA A 447 10.25 26.10 -13.15
N PHE A 448 10.26 25.64 -11.89
CA PHE A 448 9.13 25.83 -10.99
C PHE A 448 8.99 27.28 -10.55
N VAL A 449 10.10 27.97 -10.29
CA VAL A 449 10.11 29.41 -9.98
C VAL A 449 9.52 30.23 -11.14
N GLU A 450 9.88 29.92 -12.39
CA GLU A 450 9.33 30.58 -13.58
C GLU A 450 7.81 30.40 -13.68
N GLN A 451 7.29 29.21 -13.37
CA GLN A 451 5.85 28.95 -13.32
C GLN A 451 5.15 29.79 -12.25
N ILE A 452 5.72 29.86 -11.04
CA ILE A 452 5.21 30.72 -9.97
C ILE A 452 5.21 32.18 -10.41
N CYS A 453 6.28 32.67 -11.03
CA CYS A 453 6.39 34.06 -11.47
C CYS A 453 5.41 34.40 -12.60
N ALA A 454 5.18 33.48 -13.53
CA ALA A 454 4.19 33.65 -14.60
C ALA A 454 2.77 33.81 -14.04
N HIS A 455 2.44 33.08 -12.98
CA HIS A 455 1.16 33.19 -12.27
C HIS A 455 0.95 34.59 -11.68
N PHE A 456 2.00 35.14 -11.06
CA PHE A 456 1.94 36.42 -10.35
C PHE A 456 2.13 37.67 -11.22
N ALA A 457 2.47 37.51 -12.51
CA ALA A 457 2.50 38.62 -13.48
C ALA A 457 1.13 39.30 -13.67
N SER A 458 0.04 38.69 -13.19
CA SER A 458 -1.34 39.22 -13.24
C SER A 458 -1.85 39.85 -11.92
N GLY A 459 -1.02 39.90 -10.87
CA GLY A 459 -1.33 40.58 -9.60
C GLY A 459 -1.91 39.67 -8.50
N GLY A 460 -1.02 39.03 -7.72
CA GLY A 460 -1.27 38.42 -6.40
C GLY A 460 0.09 38.18 -5.72
N ARG A 461 0.42 38.68 -4.51
CA ARG A 461 0.03 38.27 -3.13
C ARG A 461 0.65 36.96 -2.59
N GLY A 462 1.92 36.67 -2.87
CA GLY A 462 2.57 35.54 -2.19
C GLY A 462 4.09 35.54 -2.18
N PHE A 463 4.75 35.67 -3.33
CA PHE A 463 6.22 35.61 -3.42
C PHE A 463 6.78 36.66 -4.39
N GLU A 464 8.04 37.01 -4.19
CA GLU A 464 8.82 37.94 -5.02
C GLU A 464 10.21 37.38 -5.31
N LEU A 465 10.79 37.77 -6.44
CA LEU A 465 12.19 37.50 -6.75
C LEU A 465 13.06 38.61 -6.16
N VAL A 466 14.06 38.23 -5.36
CA VAL A 466 14.94 39.19 -4.67
C VAL A 466 16.41 38.92 -4.97
N PRO A 467 17.24 39.95 -5.17
CA PRO A 467 18.68 39.77 -5.26
C PRO A 467 19.23 39.14 -3.97
N ARG A 468 20.15 38.17 -4.06
CA ARG A 468 20.86 37.66 -2.86
C ARG A 468 21.69 38.78 -2.27
N SER A 469 21.51 39.05 -0.99
CA SER A 469 22.35 39.98 -0.25
C SER A 469 23.70 39.32 0.08
N ALA A 470 24.74 40.13 0.34
CA ALA A 470 26.05 39.63 0.77
C ALA A 470 25.99 38.88 2.12
N ALA A 471 24.96 39.13 2.95
CA ALA A 471 24.73 38.40 4.21
C ALA A 471 24.30 36.94 3.96
N ASP A 472 23.60 36.67 2.85
CA ASP A 472 23.16 35.32 2.44
C ASP A 472 24.31 34.43 1.94
N ALA A 473 25.51 34.99 1.78
CA ALA A 473 26.72 34.30 1.35
C ALA A 473 27.66 33.93 2.52
N ALA A 474 27.42 34.48 3.72
CA ALA A 474 28.32 34.37 4.87
C ALA A 474 28.27 33.01 5.61
N GLY A 475 27.38 32.09 5.20
CA GLY A 475 27.33 30.72 5.73
C GLY A 475 28.40 29.76 5.17
N ARG A 476 29.24 30.21 4.21
CA ARG A 476 30.26 29.36 3.59
C ARG A 476 31.54 29.35 4.41
N GLY A 477 31.88 28.19 4.98
CA GLY A 477 33.26 27.88 5.39
C GLY A 477 34.17 27.96 4.15
N SER A 478 35.10 28.90 4.18
CA SER A 478 36.03 29.17 3.08
C SER A 478 37.05 28.05 2.86
N SER A 479 37.13 27.52 1.64
CA SER A 479 38.38 27.01 1.05
C SER A 479 38.46 27.48 -0.41
N PRO A 480 39.59 28.09 -0.85
CA PRO A 480 39.70 28.68 -2.17
C PRO A 480 40.28 27.68 -3.18
N GLY A 481 39.67 27.55 -4.35
CA GLY A 481 40.32 26.96 -5.53
C GLY A 481 39.38 26.22 -6.45
N GLY A 482 38.95 26.87 -7.53
CA GLY A 482 38.20 26.22 -8.60
C GLY A 482 37.44 27.21 -9.46
N ALA A 483 38.15 27.86 -10.39
CA ALA A 483 37.52 28.66 -11.44
C ALA A 483 36.84 27.73 -12.46
N GLY A 484 35.51 27.79 -12.54
CA GLY A 484 34.74 27.07 -13.55
C GLY A 484 33.24 27.28 -13.40
N GLY A 485 32.69 28.22 -14.18
CA GLY A 485 31.25 28.43 -14.38
C GLY A 485 30.52 29.13 -13.23
N ALA A 486 30.01 30.35 -13.45
CA ALA A 486 29.14 31.00 -12.49
C ALA A 486 27.83 30.21 -12.34
N PRO A 487 27.45 29.72 -11.13
CA PRO A 487 26.12 29.18 -10.91
C PRO A 487 25.11 30.34 -10.97
N LEU A 488 23.80 30.02 -11.06
CA LEU A 488 22.63 30.92 -11.12
C LEU A 488 22.47 31.89 -9.91
N GLY A 489 23.57 32.37 -9.32
CA GLY A 489 23.72 32.81 -7.94
C GLY A 489 23.38 34.26 -7.61
N GLY A 490 22.41 34.88 -8.30
CA GLY A 490 22.02 36.27 -8.06
C GLY A 490 20.69 36.49 -7.36
N VAL A 491 19.77 35.52 -7.37
CA VAL A 491 18.35 35.73 -7.06
C VAL A 491 17.80 34.61 -6.16
N ALA A 492 16.84 34.94 -5.29
CA ALA A 492 16.09 34.01 -4.46
C ALA A 492 14.57 34.24 -4.59
N LEU A 493 13.77 33.20 -4.34
CA LEU A 493 12.32 33.30 -4.26
C LEU A 493 11.94 33.58 -2.79
N ARG A 494 11.40 34.75 -2.50
CA ARG A 494 11.05 35.18 -1.13
C ARG A 494 9.55 35.32 -0.94
N LEU A 495 9.00 34.84 0.18
CA LEU A 495 7.61 35.12 0.56
C LEU A 495 7.43 36.64 0.76
N ALA A 496 6.39 37.21 0.14
CA ALA A 496 6.19 38.65 0.00
C ALA A 496 6.21 39.39 1.36
N PRO A 497 6.81 40.60 1.42
CA PRO A 497 6.85 41.40 2.65
C PRO A 497 5.43 41.72 3.14
N GLY A 498 5.16 41.45 4.42
CA GLY A 498 3.88 41.79 5.08
C GLY A 498 3.04 40.61 5.56
N VAL A 499 3.46 39.36 5.30
CA VAL A 499 2.83 38.15 5.86
C VAL A 499 3.59 37.74 7.13
N VAL A 500 3.03 38.02 8.30
CA VAL A 500 3.76 37.90 9.57
C VAL A 500 3.14 36.83 10.46
N GLY A 501 3.99 35.95 10.98
CA GLY A 501 3.55 34.87 11.86
C GLY A 501 3.14 33.60 11.13
N LEU A 502 3.14 32.49 11.89
CA LEU A 502 2.98 31.14 11.39
C LEU A 502 1.69 30.93 10.59
N ASP A 503 0.55 31.37 11.12
CA ASP A 503 -0.76 31.11 10.53
C ASP A 503 -0.99 31.92 9.25
N GLU A 504 -0.58 33.18 9.23
CA GLU A 504 -0.68 34.03 8.03
C GLU A 504 0.20 33.47 6.89
N ARG A 505 1.42 33.03 7.21
CA ARG A 505 2.33 32.41 6.23
C ARG A 505 1.77 31.11 5.69
N THR A 506 1.23 30.28 6.58
CA THR A 506 0.58 29.01 6.23
C THR A 506 -0.62 29.25 5.31
N ALA A 507 -1.47 30.22 5.62
CA ALA A 507 -2.62 30.55 4.79
C ALA A 507 -2.22 31.10 3.42
N ALA A 508 -1.23 31.98 3.37
CA ALA A 508 -0.72 32.55 2.12
C ALA A 508 -0.12 31.46 1.20
N VAL A 509 0.73 30.60 1.74
CA VAL A 509 1.31 29.48 0.98
C VAL A 509 0.26 28.44 0.62
N GLY A 510 -0.70 28.17 1.50
CA GLY A 510 -1.82 27.26 1.22
C GLY A 510 -2.70 27.74 0.06
N ALA A 511 -3.00 29.04 -0.01
CA ALA A 511 -3.71 29.62 -1.14
C ALA A 511 -2.92 29.48 -2.45
N LEU A 512 -1.62 29.75 -2.43
CA LEU A 512 -0.75 29.54 -3.58
C LEU A 512 -0.75 28.08 -4.04
N VAL A 513 -0.58 27.12 -3.12
CA VAL A 513 -0.59 25.70 -3.46
C VAL A 513 -1.93 25.31 -4.10
N ALA A 514 -3.05 25.82 -3.60
CA ALA A 514 -4.37 25.57 -4.21
C ALA A 514 -4.48 26.11 -5.64
N GLU A 515 -3.94 27.30 -5.90
CA GLU A 515 -3.88 27.90 -7.25
C GLU A 515 -2.98 27.09 -8.19
N LEU A 516 -1.77 26.73 -7.75
CA LEU A 516 -0.85 25.89 -8.53
C LEU A 516 -1.44 24.50 -8.84
N VAL A 517 -2.29 23.98 -7.96
CA VAL A 517 -3.04 22.74 -8.22
C VAL A 517 -4.15 22.96 -9.26
N ALA A 518 -4.88 24.07 -9.18
CA ALA A 518 -5.94 24.41 -10.14
C ALA A 518 -5.38 24.58 -11.56
N ASP A 519 -4.18 25.16 -11.68
CA ASP A 519 -3.51 25.39 -12.96
C ASP A 519 -2.68 24.20 -13.45
N GLY A 520 -2.61 23.12 -12.66
CA GLY A 520 -1.94 21.87 -13.01
C GLY A 520 -0.41 21.90 -12.87
N ALA A 521 0.18 22.98 -12.31
CA ALA A 521 1.60 23.04 -11.97
C ALA A 521 1.96 22.04 -10.85
N ILE A 522 1.03 21.81 -9.92
CA ILE A 522 1.07 20.71 -8.96
C ILE A 522 -0.07 19.75 -9.29
N ALA A 523 0.24 18.48 -9.54
CA ALA A 523 -0.79 17.50 -9.87
C ALA A 523 -1.77 17.32 -8.69
N PRO A 524 -3.11 17.33 -8.91
CA PRO A 524 -4.09 17.10 -7.85
C PRO A 524 -3.88 15.79 -7.07
N SER A 525 -3.35 14.76 -7.74
CA SER A 525 -3.00 13.46 -7.13
C SER A 525 -1.81 13.53 -6.15
N SER A 526 -1.03 14.62 -6.16
CA SER A 526 0.07 14.83 -5.22
C SER A 526 -0.41 15.36 -3.88
N VAL A 527 -1.58 16.01 -3.81
CA VAL A 527 -2.16 16.53 -2.57
C VAL A 527 -2.55 15.37 -1.64
N ARG A 528 -2.16 15.48 -0.37
CA ARG A 528 -2.38 14.47 0.68
C ARG A 528 -3.34 14.94 1.78
N ALA A 529 -3.75 16.21 1.76
CA ALA A 529 -4.57 16.83 2.80
C ALA A 529 -3.91 16.75 4.19
N GLU A 530 -2.57 16.84 4.22
CA GLU A 530 -1.76 16.77 5.43
C GLU A 530 -0.77 17.94 5.41
N LEU A 531 -0.77 18.76 6.46
CA LEU A 531 0.21 19.83 6.63
C LEU A 531 1.43 19.32 7.39
N GLN A 532 2.62 19.78 6.99
CA GLN A 532 3.87 19.54 7.71
C GLN A 532 4.53 20.87 8.13
N ASP A 533 5.19 20.83 9.28
CA ASP A 533 5.95 21.96 9.81
C ASP A 533 7.21 22.20 8.97
N VAL A 534 7.40 23.44 8.53
CA VAL A 534 8.56 23.88 7.77
C VAL A 534 9.58 24.51 8.72
N TRP A 535 10.79 23.96 8.69
CA TRP A 535 11.93 24.40 9.48
C TRP A 535 12.99 25.04 8.58
N PRO A 536 13.90 25.86 9.13
CA PRO A 536 15.06 26.30 8.37
C PRO A 536 15.89 25.11 7.86
N VAL A 537 16.57 25.28 6.74
CA VAL A 537 17.47 24.26 6.16
C VAL A 537 18.58 23.84 7.15
N GLY A 538 19.04 24.77 8.00
CA GLY A 538 20.00 24.48 9.08
C GLY A 538 19.43 23.61 10.22
N GLY A 539 18.17 23.20 10.13
CA GLY A 539 17.49 22.33 11.07
C GLY A 539 16.65 23.08 12.10
N ARG A 540 15.81 22.31 12.80
CA ARG A 540 14.83 22.80 13.79
C ARG A 540 15.43 23.71 14.87
N GLN A 541 16.68 23.47 15.27
CA GLN A 541 17.38 24.23 16.32
C GLN A 541 17.74 25.66 15.88
N THR A 542 17.81 25.90 14.58
CA THR A 542 18.09 27.24 14.01
C THR A 542 16.82 28.07 13.81
N ALA A 543 15.66 27.54 14.18
CA ALA A 543 14.39 28.21 14.01
C ALA A 543 14.21 29.35 15.04
N PRO A 544 13.74 30.54 14.63
CA PRO A 544 13.43 31.61 15.55
C PRO A 544 12.41 31.16 16.59
N ALA A 545 12.70 31.39 17.87
CA ALA A 545 11.84 31.02 19.00
C ALA A 545 11.45 29.53 19.08
N GLY A 546 12.16 28.63 18.38
CA GLY A 546 11.87 27.19 18.35
C GLY A 546 10.53 26.83 17.66
N GLN A 547 9.97 27.75 16.88
CA GLN A 547 8.70 27.58 16.18
C GLN A 547 8.91 27.31 14.69
N PRO A 548 7.99 26.57 14.03
CA PRO A 548 8.05 26.38 12.59
C PRO A 548 7.88 27.72 11.88
N VAL A 549 8.53 27.86 10.73
CA VAL A 549 8.51 29.09 9.92
C VAL A 549 7.17 29.29 9.23
N LEU A 550 6.61 28.19 8.72
CA LEU A 550 5.26 28.05 8.16
C LEU A 550 4.84 26.57 8.18
N ARG A 551 3.60 26.28 7.77
CA ARG A 551 3.17 24.92 7.43
C ARG A 551 2.77 24.86 5.97
N ILE A 552 3.05 23.73 5.33
CA ILE A 552 2.76 23.51 3.92
C ILE A 552 2.19 22.11 3.70
N GLU A 553 1.38 21.99 2.66
CA GLU A 553 0.86 20.70 2.20
C GLU A 553 2.03 19.75 1.83
N ARG A 554 2.00 18.53 2.39
CA ARG A 554 3.04 17.49 2.26
C ARG A 554 3.48 17.21 0.82
N GLY A 555 2.54 17.05 -0.08
CA GLY A 555 2.73 16.83 -1.52
C GLY A 555 3.35 18.01 -2.25
N ALA A 556 3.18 19.24 -1.74
CA ALA A 556 3.77 20.44 -2.33
C ALA A 556 5.24 20.66 -1.91
N MET A 557 5.69 20.11 -0.77
CA MET A 557 7.03 20.34 -0.20
C MET A 557 8.18 20.14 -1.19
N VAL A 558 8.11 19.08 -2.02
CA VAL A 558 9.16 18.73 -3.00
C VAL A 558 9.36 19.81 -4.07
N HIS A 559 8.30 20.53 -4.44
CA HIS A 559 8.38 21.58 -5.44
C HIS A 559 9.14 22.80 -4.92
N PHE A 560 8.95 23.13 -3.64
CA PHE A 560 9.69 24.19 -2.96
C PHE A 560 11.06 23.72 -2.42
N GLY A 561 11.42 22.46 -2.61
CA GLY A 561 12.63 21.85 -2.07
C GLY A 561 12.73 21.94 -0.55
N VAL A 562 11.60 21.95 0.14
CA VAL A 562 11.54 22.03 1.60
C VAL A 562 11.89 20.67 2.19
N PRO A 563 12.84 20.59 3.15
CA PRO A 563 13.13 19.35 3.86
C PRO A 563 11.88 18.79 4.52
N SER A 564 11.65 17.50 4.33
CA SER A 564 10.50 16.79 4.92
C SER A 564 10.98 15.75 5.91
N TYR A 565 10.16 15.54 6.94
CA TYR A 565 10.52 14.72 8.08
C TYR A 565 9.63 13.48 8.16
N GLY A 566 10.12 12.44 8.82
CA GLY A 566 9.37 11.22 9.07
C GLY A 566 9.93 10.44 10.25
N VAL A 567 9.17 9.45 10.72
CA VAL A 567 9.57 8.52 11.77
C VAL A 567 9.72 7.13 11.17
N HIS A 568 10.73 6.39 11.60
CA HIS A 568 10.96 5.00 11.21
C HIS A 568 11.30 4.18 12.46
N VAL A 569 10.67 3.02 12.64
CA VAL A 569 10.87 2.14 13.79
C VAL A 569 11.44 0.80 13.36
N ASN A 570 12.65 0.49 13.83
CA ASN A 570 13.23 -0.84 13.75
C ASN A 570 12.66 -1.67 14.91
N GLY A 571 11.67 -2.52 14.63
CA GLY A 571 11.22 -3.53 15.59
C GLY A 571 12.12 -4.74 15.51
N TYR A 572 12.84 -5.09 16.58
CA TYR A 572 13.79 -6.20 16.56
C TYR A 572 13.61 -7.14 17.75
N VAL A 573 14.01 -8.40 17.58
CA VAL A 573 14.00 -9.42 18.63
C VAL A 573 15.44 -9.73 19.01
N LEU A 574 15.71 -9.86 20.31
CA LEU A 574 17.03 -10.19 20.82
C LEU A 574 17.30 -11.70 20.77
N ASP A 575 18.55 -12.05 20.51
CA ASP A 575 19.07 -13.38 20.82
C ASP A 575 19.23 -13.51 22.33
N ALA A 576 18.60 -14.53 22.91
CA ALA A 576 18.57 -14.73 24.36
C ALA A 576 19.95 -15.02 24.97
N HIS A 577 20.91 -15.48 24.16
CA HIS A 577 22.25 -15.85 24.63
C HIS A 577 23.24 -14.69 24.54
N SER A 578 23.31 -14.03 23.38
CA SER A 578 24.27 -12.95 23.12
C SER A 578 23.75 -11.56 23.50
N GLY A 579 22.44 -11.40 23.68
CA GLY A 579 21.82 -10.10 23.94
C GLY A 579 21.93 -9.12 22.77
N ARG A 580 22.32 -9.60 21.58
CA ARG A 580 22.35 -8.82 20.34
C ARG A 580 21.03 -8.98 19.58
N PRO A 581 20.65 -8.03 18.72
CA PRO A 581 19.52 -8.22 17.81
C PRO A 581 19.73 -9.48 16.95
N ALA A 582 18.81 -10.43 17.04
CA ALA A 582 18.80 -11.64 16.22
C ALA A 582 18.06 -11.41 14.90
N ALA A 583 16.93 -10.74 14.98
CA ALA A 583 16.00 -10.56 13.88
C ALA A 583 15.30 -9.20 13.95
N VAL A 584 14.84 -8.73 12.79
CA VAL A 584 14.16 -7.45 12.58
C VAL A 584 12.85 -7.71 11.84
N TRP A 585 11.77 -7.12 12.35
CA TRP A 585 10.49 -7.03 11.69
C TRP A 585 10.55 -5.97 10.60
N LEU A 586 10.12 -6.35 9.39
CA LEU A 586 9.95 -5.48 8.24
C LEU A 586 8.50 -5.53 7.78
N ALA A 587 8.01 -4.43 7.23
CA ALA A 587 6.69 -4.36 6.63
C ALA A 587 6.80 -4.51 5.10
N ARG A 588 5.93 -5.32 4.49
CA ARG A 588 5.67 -5.22 3.06
C ARG A 588 4.58 -4.19 2.83
N ARG A 589 4.90 -3.12 2.12
CA ARG A 589 3.96 -2.04 1.83
C ARG A 589 2.77 -2.57 1.05
N SER A 590 1.57 -2.11 1.40
CA SER A 590 0.36 -2.46 0.68
C SER A 590 0.44 -2.09 -0.80
N MET A 591 -0.11 -2.94 -1.66
CA MET A 591 -0.23 -2.63 -3.09
C MET A 591 -1.11 -1.40 -3.40
N SER A 592 -1.90 -0.92 -2.42
CA SER A 592 -2.69 0.31 -2.55
C SER A 592 -1.90 1.59 -2.21
N LYS A 593 -0.68 1.49 -1.68
CA LYS A 593 0.16 2.67 -1.38
C LYS A 593 0.48 3.43 -2.67
N ALA A 594 0.28 4.75 -2.62
CA ALA A 594 0.59 5.63 -3.76
C ALA A 594 2.08 5.63 -4.15
N THR A 595 2.98 5.37 -3.19
CA THR A 595 4.42 5.29 -3.42
C THR A 595 4.98 3.96 -2.94
N TYR A 596 5.81 3.34 -3.77
CA TYR A 596 6.53 2.10 -3.48
C TYR A 596 5.62 0.93 -3.03
N PRO A 597 4.54 0.60 -3.76
CA PRO A 597 3.67 -0.52 -3.42
C PRO A 597 4.44 -1.86 -3.46
N GLY A 598 4.20 -2.74 -2.49
CA GLY A 598 4.81 -4.09 -2.42
C GLY A 598 6.27 -4.17 -1.98
N LEU A 599 6.96 -3.02 -1.83
CA LEU A 599 8.35 -2.97 -1.39
C LEU A 599 8.48 -3.15 0.13
N LEU A 600 9.67 -3.59 0.57
CA LEU A 600 10.02 -3.68 1.98
C LEU A 600 10.20 -2.29 2.59
N ASP A 601 9.68 -2.12 3.79
CA ASP A 601 9.77 -0.93 4.64
C ASP A 601 10.16 -1.36 6.06
N GLN A 602 10.45 -0.37 6.91
CA GLN A 602 10.60 -0.63 8.34
C GLN A 602 9.29 -1.15 8.93
N MET A 603 9.34 -1.77 10.12
CA MET A 603 8.13 -2.27 10.79
C MET A 603 7.06 -1.16 10.92
N VAL A 604 7.47 0.07 11.20
CA VAL A 604 6.57 1.23 11.22
C VAL A 604 7.29 2.40 10.57
N ALA A 605 6.63 3.12 9.65
CA ALA A 605 7.22 4.25 8.93
C ALA A 605 6.20 5.29 8.44
N GLY A 606 6.09 6.42 9.15
CA GLY A 606 5.18 7.52 8.84
C GLY A 606 5.87 8.82 8.43
N GLY A 607 5.15 9.68 7.69
CA GLY A 607 5.54 11.08 7.52
C GLY A 607 5.34 11.85 8.83
N GLN A 608 6.06 12.97 9.04
CA GLN A 608 5.87 13.79 10.24
C GLN A 608 4.83 14.88 9.99
N PRO A 609 3.59 14.74 10.50
CA PRO A 609 2.59 15.79 10.39
C PRO A 609 2.98 16.99 11.26
N ALA A 610 2.40 18.15 10.96
CA ALA A 610 2.50 19.33 11.81
C ALA A 610 1.93 19.05 13.22
N GLU A 611 2.40 19.81 14.20
CA GLU A 611 1.89 19.81 15.59
C GLU A 611 2.15 18.56 16.42
N LEU A 612 2.55 17.44 15.83
CA LEU A 612 3.03 16.29 16.58
C LEU A 612 4.54 16.37 16.80
N SER A 613 4.99 15.99 17.99
CA SER A 613 6.38 15.60 18.20
C SER A 613 6.70 14.29 17.47
N PHE A 614 8.00 13.99 17.33
CA PHE A 614 8.42 12.72 16.74
C PHE A 614 7.97 11.52 17.60
N ASP A 615 7.98 11.65 18.93
CA ASP A 615 7.54 10.59 19.84
C ASP A 615 6.03 10.35 19.77
N GLU A 616 5.23 11.42 19.71
CA GLU A 616 3.77 11.30 19.54
C GLU A 616 3.42 10.66 18.19
N ASN A 617 4.09 11.09 17.13
CA ASN A 617 3.87 10.52 15.80
C ASN A 617 4.33 9.05 15.74
N MET A 618 5.51 8.71 16.27
CA MET A 618 5.97 7.33 16.36
C MET A 618 4.96 6.43 17.08
N ARG A 619 4.38 6.90 18.19
CA ARG A 619 3.34 6.15 18.92
C ARG A 619 2.05 5.99 18.13
N LYS A 620 1.61 7.05 17.43
CA LYS A 620 0.45 7.02 16.53
C LYS A 620 0.67 5.97 15.44
N GLU A 621 1.78 6.05 14.70
CA GLU A 621 2.09 5.15 13.59
C GLU A 621 2.26 3.69 14.06
N CYS A 622 2.85 3.47 15.25
CA CYS A 622 2.95 2.12 15.82
C CYS A 622 1.58 1.50 16.10
N ALA A 623 0.61 2.31 16.51
CA ALA A 623 -0.76 1.84 16.74
C ALA A 623 -1.52 1.61 15.43
N GLU A 624 -1.37 2.50 14.45
CA GLU A 624 -2.09 2.47 13.17
C GLU A 624 -1.56 1.42 12.18
N GLU A 625 -0.23 1.37 11.97
CA GLU A 625 0.36 0.48 10.96
C GLU A 625 0.61 -0.94 11.50
N ALA A 626 0.91 -1.07 12.80
CA ALA A 626 1.39 -2.33 13.40
C ALA A 626 0.58 -2.82 14.60
N SER A 627 -0.52 -2.15 14.96
CA SER A 627 -1.39 -2.50 16.11
C SER A 627 -0.63 -2.68 17.43
N LEU A 628 0.50 -1.99 17.62
CA LEU A 628 1.32 -2.17 18.81
C LEU A 628 0.67 -1.51 20.03
N PRO A 629 0.57 -2.23 21.15
CA PRO A 629 -0.05 -1.68 22.35
C PRO A 629 0.87 -0.63 23.02
N PRO A 630 0.32 0.40 23.68
CA PRO A 630 1.11 1.52 24.19
C PRO A 630 2.22 1.16 25.18
N ASP A 631 2.03 0.07 25.94
CA ASP A 631 3.01 -0.48 26.89
C ASP A 631 4.24 -1.06 26.17
N ALA A 632 4.04 -1.81 25.07
CA ALA A 632 5.13 -2.30 24.24
C ALA A 632 5.91 -1.14 23.59
N VAL A 633 5.20 -0.16 23.03
CA VAL A 633 5.81 1.04 22.41
C VAL A 633 6.54 1.91 23.44
N GLY A 634 6.20 1.82 24.73
CA GLY A 634 6.87 2.51 25.82
C GLY A 634 8.38 2.25 25.91
N ALA A 635 8.84 1.11 25.39
CA ALA A 635 10.26 0.74 25.35
C ALA A 635 11.05 1.32 24.17
N ALA A 636 10.38 1.93 23.18
CA ALA A 636 11.04 2.48 21.99
C ALA A 636 12.02 3.59 22.38
N ARG A 637 13.22 3.59 21.76
CA ARG A 637 14.29 4.56 22.00
C ARG A 637 14.69 5.25 20.71
N GLY A 638 14.88 6.57 20.75
CA GLY A 638 15.49 7.30 19.64
C GLY A 638 16.91 6.79 19.38
N ALA A 639 17.17 6.40 18.14
CA ALA A 639 18.41 5.75 17.72
C ALA A 639 19.28 6.63 16.80
N GLY A 640 18.74 7.77 16.35
CA GLY A 640 19.46 8.75 15.55
C GLY A 640 18.59 9.34 14.45
N VAL A 641 19.25 9.88 13.42
CA VAL A 641 18.61 10.41 12.22
C VAL A 641 19.30 9.87 10.99
N VAL A 642 18.53 9.46 9.98
CA VAL A 642 19.03 9.19 8.63
C VAL A 642 18.56 10.31 7.72
N SER A 643 19.45 10.94 6.96
CA SER A 643 19.10 12.02 6.05
C SER A 643 19.76 11.86 4.69
N TYR A 644 18.99 12.16 3.65
CA TYR A 644 19.43 12.05 2.26
C TYR A 644 18.74 13.10 1.38
N CYS A 645 19.35 13.40 0.23
CA CYS A 645 18.89 14.46 -0.67
C CYS A 645 19.11 14.09 -2.14
N TYR A 646 18.05 14.16 -2.93
CA TYR A 646 18.09 13.76 -4.34
C TYR A 646 17.22 14.65 -5.21
N SER A 647 17.60 14.79 -6.46
CA SER A 647 16.83 15.50 -7.48
C SER A 647 15.64 14.66 -7.95
N THR A 648 14.55 15.33 -8.30
CA THR A 648 13.38 14.72 -8.95
C THR A 648 12.85 15.67 -10.02
N ARG A 649 11.98 15.17 -10.91
CA ARG A 649 11.24 16.03 -11.86
C ARG A 649 10.37 17.09 -11.19
N LYS A 650 9.88 16.83 -9.97
CA LYS A 650 9.04 17.77 -9.22
C LYS A 650 9.86 18.87 -8.55
N GLY A 651 11.12 18.60 -8.24
CA GLY A 651 12.01 19.50 -7.51
C GLY A 651 13.02 18.74 -6.65
N LEU A 652 13.68 19.44 -5.73
CA LEU A 652 14.64 18.85 -4.82
C LEU A 652 13.92 18.09 -3.70
N SER A 653 14.27 16.83 -3.46
CA SER A 653 13.71 16.05 -2.37
C SER A 653 14.75 15.89 -1.28
N THR A 654 14.53 16.57 -0.16
CA THR A 654 15.36 16.46 1.05
C THR A 654 14.56 15.79 2.16
N LYS A 655 15.14 14.77 2.79
CA LYS A 655 14.46 13.90 3.76
C LYS A 655 15.32 13.74 5.01
N ALA A 656 14.69 13.86 6.17
CA ALA A 656 15.31 13.57 7.47
C ALA A 656 14.39 12.65 8.28
N LEU A 657 14.87 11.45 8.59
CA LEU A 657 14.11 10.39 9.23
C LEU A 657 14.57 10.24 10.67
N ALA A 658 13.69 10.51 11.64
CA ALA A 658 13.91 10.16 13.03
C ALA A 658 13.79 8.64 13.18
N VAL A 659 14.89 8.00 13.57
CA VAL A 659 14.97 6.54 13.69
C VAL A 659 14.77 6.14 15.14
N TYR A 660 13.91 5.15 15.35
CA TYR A 660 13.63 4.55 16.64
C TYR A 660 13.98 3.06 16.60
N ASP A 661 14.47 2.56 17.71
CA ASP A 661 14.71 1.13 17.93
C ASP A 661 13.74 0.64 19.02
N LEU A 662 13.02 -0.43 18.73
CA LEU A 662 12.07 -1.06 19.63
C LEU A 662 12.39 -2.55 19.76
N CYS A 663 12.86 -2.95 20.93
CA CYS A 663 13.00 -4.37 21.25
C CYS A 663 11.60 -4.96 21.44
N MET A 664 11.19 -5.79 20.50
CA MET A 664 9.89 -6.44 20.48
C MET A 664 9.86 -7.60 21.48
N PRO A 665 8.80 -7.73 22.30
CA PRO A 665 8.55 -8.95 23.07
C PRO A 665 8.50 -10.17 22.13
N ALA A 666 9.06 -11.30 22.56
CA ALA A 666 9.18 -12.50 21.73
C ALA A 666 7.80 -13.10 21.34
N ASP A 667 6.76 -12.79 22.10
CA ASP A 667 5.39 -13.24 21.92
C ASP A 667 4.48 -12.19 21.24
N LEU A 668 5.01 -11.02 20.90
CA LEU A 668 4.27 -9.94 20.25
C LEU A 668 4.62 -9.86 18.76
N GLU A 669 3.63 -10.16 17.92
CA GLU A 669 3.72 -9.96 16.46
C GLU A 669 2.99 -8.67 16.05
N PRO A 670 3.61 -7.81 15.20
CA PRO A 670 2.93 -6.66 14.63
C PRO A 670 1.79 -7.11 13.69
N VAL A 671 0.69 -6.36 13.69
CA VAL A 671 -0.50 -6.66 12.89
C VAL A 671 -0.97 -5.40 12.16
N ASN A 672 -1.20 -5.53 10.85
CA ASN A 672 -1.73 -4.43 10.06
C ASN A 672 -3.13 -4.02 10.57
N ALA A 673 -3.29 -2.76 10.96
CA ALA A 673 -4.55 -2.20 11.46
C ALA A 673 -5.30 -1.37 10.41
N ASP A 674 -4.61 -0.56 9.61
CA ASP A 674 -5.19 0.48 8.75
C ASP A 674 -5.18 0.16 7.24
N GLY A 675 -4.56 -0.95 6.84
CA GLY A 675 -4.47 -1.36 5.44
C GLY A 675 -3.20 -0.89 4.71
N GLU A 676 -2.28 -0.22 5.42
CA GLU A 676 -1.05 0.33 4.83
C GLU A 676 0.06 -0.71 4.62
N VAL A 677 -0.02 -1.86 5.30
CA VAL A 677 0.94 -2.97 5.26
C VAL A 677 0.27 -4.28 4.78
N ASP A 678 0.74 -4.90 3.71
CA ASP A 678 0.18 -6.19 3.26
C ASP A 678 0.56 -7.35 4.20
N GLU A 679 1.81 -7.39 4.65
CA GLU A 679 2.32 -8.38 5.59
C GLU A 679 3.51 -7.85 6.40
N PHE A 680 3.69 -8.41 7.60
CA PHE A 680 4.91 -8.27 8.37
C PHE A 680 5.77 -9.53 8.20
N VAL A 681 7.07 -9.33 7.98
CA VAL A 681 8.06 -10.41 7.85
C VAL A 681 9.16 -10.22 8.89
N LEU A 682 9.54 -11.30 9.56
CA LEU A 682 10.66 -11.31 10.49
C LEU A 682 11.86 -11.94 9.79
N LEU A 683 12.94 -11.18 9.63
CA LEU A 683 14.19 -11.66 9.03
C LEU A 683 15.32 -11.60 10.04
N SER A 684 16.30 -12.50 9.94
CA SER A 684 17.55 -12.31 10.66
C SER A 684 18.19 -10.98 10.23
N VAL A 685 18.95 -10.33 11.11
CA VAL A 685 19.60 -9.06 10.76
C VAL A 685 20.56 -9.24 9.58
N ASP A 686 21.27 -10.37 9.53
CA ASP A 686 22.16 -10.73 8.42
C ASP A 686 21.38 -10.92 7.10
N ASP A 687 20.23 -11.61 7.11
CA ASP A 687 19.40 -11.78 5.90
C ASP A 687 18.80 -10.47 5.42
N ALA A 688 18.37 -9.61 6.35
CA ALA A 688 17.86 -8.28 6.02
C ALA A 688 18.96 -7.43 5.37
N LEU A 689 20.16 -7.39 5.96
CA LEU A 689 21.30 -6.67 5.41
C LEU A 689 21.77 -7.27 4.08
N GLN A 690 21.77 -8.60 3.96
CA GLN A 690 22.13 -9.28 2.72
C GLN A 690 21.12 -8.99 1.61
N SER A 691 19.84 -8.90 1.94
CA SER A 691 18.81 -8.46 0.99
C SER A 691 19.01 -7.01 0.53
N VAL A 692 19.56 -6.12 1.36
CA VAL A 692 19.95 -4.78 0.90
C VAL A 692 21.11 -4.87 -0.08
N ARG A 693 22.10 -5.74 0.16
CA ARG A 693 23.26 -5.90 -0.76
C ARG A 693 22.89 -6.49 -2.12
N GLU A 694 22.06 -7.53 -2.12
CA GLU A 694 21.77 -8.31 -3.33
C GLU A 694 20.47 -7.89 -4.00
N ARG A 695 19.53 -7.35 -3.24
CA ARG A 695 18.13 -7.12 -3.65
C ARG A 695 17.63 -5.74 -3.22
N LEU A 696 18.52 -4.74 -3.22
CA LEU A 696 18.21 -3.32 -2.99
C LEU A 696 16.93 -2.84 -3.72
N PRO A 697 16.69 -3.23 -4.98
CA PRO A 697 15.41 -3.04 -5.68
C PRO A 697 14.11 -3.34 -4.93
N LEU A 698 14.10 -4.34 -4.03
CA LEU A 698 12.91 -4.76 -3.28
C LEU A 698 12.63 -3.87 -2.07
N TRP A 699 13.53 -2.95 -1.77
CA TRP A 699 13.41 -2.03 -0.65
C TRP A 699 12.87 -0.68 -1.12
N LYS A 700 11.97 -0.11 -0.32
CA LYS A 700 11.72 1.32 -0.37
C LYS A 700 13.07 2.02 -0.13
N PRO A 701 13.50 2.97 -0.98
CA PRO A 701 14.87 3.48 -0.96
C PRO A 701 15.33 3.95 0.43
N ASN A 702 14.45 4.63 1.14
CA ASN A 702 14.77 5.18 2.45
C ASN A 702 14.74 4.14 3.58
N ALA A 703 13.96 3.07 3.44
CA ALA A 703 13.95 1.96 4.38
C ALA A 703 15.24 1.16 4.30
N ALA A 704 15.82 0.99 3.10
CA ALA A 704 17.14 0.40 2.93
C ALA A 704 18.20 1.18 3.71
N LEU A 705 18.19 2.52 3.64
CA LEU A 705 19.13 3.35 4.41
C LEU A 705 18.97 3.15 5.92
N VAL A 706 17.74 3.08 6.42
CA VAL A 706 17.47 2.84 7.84
C VAL A 706 17.93 1.45 8.28
N MET A 707 17.81 0.43 7.42
CA MET A 707 18.35 -0.91 7.69
C MET A 707 19.88 -0.91 7.74
N VAL A 708 20.54 -0.17 6.84
CA VAL A 708 22.00 -0.01 6.86
C VAL A 708 22.45 0.73 8.12
N ASP A 709 21.75 1.80 8.51
CA ASP A 709 22.01 2.52 9.76
C ASP A 709 21.86 1.62 10.99
N PHE A 710 20.81 0.78 11.03
CA PHE A 710 20.64 -0.23 12.07
C PHE A 710 21.82 -1.20 12.13
N ALA A 711 22.24 -1.75 10.99
CA ALA A 711 23.38 -2.66 10.92
C ALA A 711 24.69 -2.03 11.41
N VAL A 712 24.94 -0.75 11.07
CA VAL A 712 26.09 0.01 11.57
C VAL A 712 26.03 0.16 13.09
N ARG A 713 24.90 0.65 13.64
CA ARG A 713 24.75 0.91 15.08
C ARG A 713 24.83 -0.35 15.94
N HIS A 714 24.41 -1.50 15.41
CA HIS A 714 24.42 -2.79 16.12
C HIS A 714 25.62 -3.69 15.79
N GLY A 715 26.62 -3.17 15.07
CA GLY A 715 27.89 -3.85 14.82
C GLY A 715 27.80 -5.04 13.85
N PHE A 716 26.88 -4.98 12.90
CA PHE A 716 26.81 -5.89 11.73
C PHE A 716 27.62 -5.35 10.54
N VAL A 717 28.01 -4.08 10.61
CA VAL A 717 28.97 -3.42 9.71
C VAL A 717 30.02 -2.76 10.61
N THR A 718 31.30 -2.98 10.33
CA THR A 718 32.40 -2.62 11.24
C THR A 718 33.32 -1.53 10.68
N PRO A 719 33.95 -0.71 11.54
CA PRO A 719 34.88 0.35 11.10
C PRO A 719 36.09 -0.13 10.30
N ASP A 720 36.48 -1.39 10.45
CA ASP A 720 37.62 -1.98 9.74
C ASP A 720 37.30 -2.30 8.26
N GLU A 721 36.04 -2.24 7.86
CA GLU A 721 35.63 -2.46 6.47
C GLU A 721 35.88 -1.21 5.61
N ALA A 722 36.53 -1.42 4.45
CA ALA A 722 36.82 -0.35 3.51
C ALA A 722 35.52 0.35 3.04
N GLY A 723 35.47 1.67 3.19
CA GLY A 723 34.30 2.49 2.84
C GLY A 723 33.35 2.78 4.01
N TYR A 724 33.62 2.28 5.22
CA TYR A 724 32.77 2.50 6.39
C TYR A 724 32.51 3.98 6.67
N GLU A 725 33.55 4.82 6.69
CA GLU A 725 33.38 6.26 6.93
C GLU A 725 32.50 6.94 5.88
N GLN A 726 32.66 6.54 4.60
CA GLN A 726 31.83 7.08 3.51
C GLN A 726 30.37 6.66 3.69
N LEU A 727 30.13 5.42 4.11
CA LEU A 727 28.79 4.89 4.38
C LEU A 727 28.11 5.69 5.48
N VAL A 728 28.78 5.86 6.62
CA VAL A 728 28.24 6.59 7.78
C VAL A 728 27.99 8.06 7.44
N ARG A 729 28.91 8.74 6.74
CA ARG A 729 28.70 10.13 6.29
C ARG A 729 27.52 10.25 5.34
N GLY A 730 27.42 9.36 4.35
CA GLY A 730 26.36 9.43 3.35
C GLY A 730 24.95 9.16 3.92
N LEU A 731 24.84 8.41 5.03
CA LEU A 731 23.58 8.26 5.77
C LEU A 731 23.13 9.56 6.49
N ARG A 732 23.97 10.60 6.52
CA ARG A 732 23.71 11.90 7.17
C ARG A 732 23.79 13.11 6.22
N ALA A 733 24.12 12.88 4.95
CA ALA A 733 24.45 13.94 3.99
C ALA A 733 23.24 14.82 3.61
N GLY A 734 22.02 14.33 3.79
CA GLY A 734 20.82 15.02 3.29
C GLY A 734 20.50 16.35 3.95
N MET A 735 21.10 16.71 5.08
CA MET A 735 20.83 18.01 5.73
C MET A 735 22.06 18.91 5.81
N GLU A 736 23.17 18.54 5.16
CA GLU A 736 24.39 19.35 5.18
C GLU A 736 24.16 20.68 4.44
N PRO A 737 24.69 21.81 4.94
CA PRO A 737 24.62 23.09 4.23
C PRO A 737 25.34 23.04 2.87
N VAL A 738 24.94 23.93 1.94
CA VAL A 738 25.57 24.11 0.61
C VAL A 738 26.84 24.95 0.69
#